data_AF-A0A1H8MVY8-F1
#
_entry.id   AF-A0A1H8MVY8-F1
#
_cell.length_a   1.000
_cell.length_b   1.000
_cell.length_c   1.000
_cell.angle_alpha   90.00
_cell.angle_beta   90.00
_cell.angle_gamma   90.00
#
_symmetry.space_group_name_H-M   'P 1'
#
loop_
_entity.id
_entity.type
_entity.pdbx_description
1 polymer ?
#
loop_
_entity_poly.entity_id
_entity_poly.type
_entity_poly.pdbx_seq_one_letter_code
_entity_poly.pdbx_strand_id
1 'polypeptide(L)'
;MGHGIAQMFAQAGYDVVLNDVDEEILSTALEKIEGSLRKLDEYEPDTVLERLETTTDDEVAFASADLVVEAVPENIDLKVDVFGTADELAPADAILATNTSTLPITEIAEATERPERVVGMHFSSPVQMMPILEIIRGEETSDAVFETAQAVGEDIGKTPVLVEKDVPGFLINRINMRFWTEAIRQVDAGIHDTETIDAAIRRLGFPMGPFEVLDFAGIDVFEMAARSMRERGVALHIPDLLTETVEADRYGMKTGEGFYEYPEAGEYSRVDIPSEPQYDFDPKEVIAPAVNEAAWLLDNDVTTKSEIDTAVQIGMNWPRGLLTFADEYGIDRLVETLEELHERTGWEEYEPHPSLREMVENDEVGLASGSGFYEYEYERKTFDTVIYERREYTAWITLNRPDSLNALDERTWTGLNDALELAASDDDVRATVLRGAGRAFCAGDDIAEILSWDSTDDASAMVETVMKPAIETIREHPQPLIAAVDGVANGGGCELVLLCDLAIAATDSDFALPEARIGALPPIGLTYGRTSLGKKDIMELALTSDQVSASRAQEMGLVNYAVDSSQVEDVTRELARATTGSSPGSIEAIVDLWVDMEDELLDEWVDDALETLVARTQSAEAKEGLQAFLDKESPPWER
;
A
#
# COMPACT_ATOMS: atom_id res chain seq x y z
N MET A 1 -20.28 6.18 24.10
CA MET A 1 -21.13 5.62 23.04
C MET A 1 -22.58 6.09 23.16
N GLY A 2 -23.35 5.66 24.16
CA GLY A 2 -24.80 5.93 24.26
C GLY A 2 -25.27 7.36 23.97
N HIS A 3 -24.69 8.39 24.61
CA HIS A 3 -25.07 9.79 24.36
C HIS A 3 -24.85 10.23 22.90
N GLY A 4 -23.79 9.74 22.24
CA GLY A 4 -23.51 10.08 20.85
C GLY A 4 -24.46 9.37 19.88
N ILE A 5 -24.82 8.11 20.19
CA ILE A 5 -25.84 7.36 19.44
C ILE A 5 -27.18 8.09 19.55
N ALA A 6 -27.63 8.42 20.77
CA ALA A 6 -28.87 9.14 21.01
C ALA A 6 -28.91 10.50 20.28
N GLN A 7 -27.79 11.24 20.26
CA GLN A 7 -27.67 12.47 19.50
C GLN A 7 -27.92 12.26 18.00
N MET A 8 -27.29 11.24 17.38
CA MET A 8 -27.46 10.98 15.94
C MET A 8 -28.92 10.66 15.58
N PHE A 9 -29.59 9.82 16.38
CA PHE A 9 -31.01 9.50 16.19
C PHE A 9 -31.89 10.75 16.36
N ALA A 10 -31.68 11.55 17.40
CA ALA A 10 -32.46 12.77 17.62
C ALA A 10 -32.23 13.81 16.51
N GLN A 11 -31.01 13.93 15.98
CA GLN A 11 -30.69 14.80 14.84
C GLN A 11 -31.40 14.35 13.55
N ALA A 12 -31.53 13.05 13.33
CA ALA A 12 -32.28 12.46 12.22
C ALA A 12 -33.80 12.59 12.39
N GLY A 13 -34.27 12.97 13.58
CA GLY A 13 -35.67 13.30 13.85
C GLY A 13 -36.46 12.26 14.61
N TYR A 14 -35.81 11.21 15.11
CA TYR A 14 -36.41 10.19 15.98
C TYR A 14 -36.66 10.73 17.39
N ASP A 15 -37.74 10.29 18.01
CA ASP A 15 -37.96 10.46 19.45
C ASP A 15 -37.11 9.40 20.18
N VAL A 16 -36.25 9.83 21.12
CA VAL A 16 -35.27 8.97 21.78
C VAL A 16 -35.42 9.03 23.29
N VAL A 17 -35.52 7.86 23.91
CA VAL A 17 -35.48 7.71 25.36
C VAL A 17 -34.09 7.19 25.78
N LEU A 18 -33.34 7.99 26.51
CA LEU A 18 -32.08 7.61 27.14
C LEU A 18 -32.37 6.97 28.51
N ASN A 19 -32.02 5.69 28.63
CA ASN A 19 -32.12 4.94 29.88
C ASN A 19 -30.74 4.67 30.47
N ASP A 20 -30.59 4.94 31.76
CA ASP A 20 -29.40 4.58 32.53
C ASP A 20 -29.81 4.31 33.99
N VAL A 21 -28.99 3.61 34.75
CA VAL A 21 -29.23 3.34 36.18
C VAL A 21 -29.01 4.58 37.06
N ASP A 22 -28.39 5.63 36.52
CA ASP A 22 -27.99 6.83 37.25
C ASP A 22 -28.47 8.14 36.58
N GLU A 23 -29.27 8.93 37.31
CA GLU A 23 -29.74 10.25 36.88
C GLU A 23 -28.60 11.24 36.59
N GLU A 24 -27.46 11.13 37.30
CA GLU A 24 -26.30 12.00 37.10
C GLU A 24 -25.60 11.69 35.77
N ILE A 25 -25.54 10.41 35.38
CA ILE A 25 -25.02 9.98 34.08
C ILE A 25 -25.91 10.52 32.96
N LEU A 26 -27.23 10.46 33.12
CA LEU A 26 -28.20 10.99 32.16
C LEU A 26 -28.07 12.52 32.02
N SER A 27 -27.98 13.25 33.13
CA SER A 27 -27.75 14.70 33.10
C SER A 27 -26.46 15.05 32.36
N THR A 28 -25.37 14.31 32.65
CA THR A 28 -24.08 14.49 31.99
C THR A 28 -24.16 14.17 30.50
N ALA A 29 -24.94 13.15 30.12
CA ALA A 29 -25.16 12.80 28.71
C ALA A 29 -25.84 13.94 27.95
N LEU A 30 -26.90 14.53 28.51
CA LEU A 30 -27.58 15.69 27.90
C LEU A 30 -26.64 16.89 27.76
N GLU A 31 -25.82 17.19 28.79
CA GLU A 31 -24.82 18.26 28.72
C GLU A 31 -23.79 18.04 27.61
N LYS A 32 -23.34 16.79 27.42
CA LYS A 32 -22.41 16.42 26.34
C LYS A 32 -23.04 16.57 24.96
N ILE A 33 -24.29 16.14 24.80
CA ILE A 33 -25.05 16.28 23.55
C ILE A 33 -25.23 17.76 23.21
N GLU A 34 -25.70 18.56 24.15
CA GLU A 34 -25.88 19.99 23.96
C GLU A 34 -24.56 20.71 23.64
N GLY A 35 -23.48 20.35 24.34
CA GLY A 35 -22.14 20.84 24.07
C GLY A 35 -21.61 20.45 22.68
N SER A 36 -21.92 19.23 22.22
CA SER A 36 -21.57 18.75 20.88
C SER A 36 -22.33 19.52 19.80
N LEU A 37 -23.66 19.66 19.95
CA LEU A 37 -24.52 20.38 19.00
C LEU A 37 -24.07 21.84 18.82
N ARG A 38 -23.71 22.52 19.91
CA ARG A 38 -23.15 23.89 19.86
C ARG A 38 -21.82 23.98 19.13
N LYS A 39 -21.01 22.93 19.15
CA LYS A 39 -19.72 22.89 18.43
C LYS A 39 -19.92 22.63 16.94
N LEU A 40 -20.91 21.81 16.57
CA LEU A 40 -21.23 21.54 15.18
C LEU A 40 -21.85 22.76 14.49
N ASP A 41 -22.62 23.60 15.21
CA ASP A 41 -23.25 24.85 14.71
C ASP A 41 -24.20 24.66 13.50
N GLU A 42 -24.50 23.40 13.15
CA GLU A 42 -25.41 23.02 12.06
C GLU A 42 -26.86 22.82 12.51
N TYR A 43 -27.08 22.63 13.82
CA TYR A 43 -28.38 22.29 14.41
C TYR A 43 -28.72 23.27 15.53
N GLU A 44 -29.99 23.66 15.61
CA GLU A 44 -30.52 24.37 16.77
C GLU A 44 -30.64 23.39 17.96
N PRO A 45 -29.83 23.52 19.03
CA PRO A 45 -29.74 22.50 20.07
C PRO A 45 -31.08 22.19 20.72
N ASP A 46 -31.89 23.23 20.99
CA ASP A 46 -33.21 23.08 21.61
C ASP A 46 -34.13 22.17 20.81
N THR A 47 -34.06 22.21 19.47
CA THR A 47 -34.93 21.38 18.60
C THR A 47 -34.55 19.90 18.67
N VAL A 48 -33.26 19.59 18.82
CA VAL A 48 -32.79 18.21 18.96
C VAL A 48 -33.08 17.70 20.38
N LEU A 49 -32.84 18.53 21.39
CA LEU A 49 -33.09 18.19 22.79
C LEU A 49 -34.58 17.95 23.08
N GLU A 50 -35.50 18.61 22.38
CA GLU A 50 -36.94 18.36 22.49
C GLU A 50 -37.36 16.92 22.15
N ARG A 51 -36.52 16.16 21.44
CA ARG A 51 -36.74 14.75 21.11
C ARG A 51 -36.09 13.78 22.10
N LEU A 52 -35.36 14.29 23.09
CA LEU A 52 -34.67 13.47 24.08
C LEU A 52 -35.46 13.46 25.38
N GLU A 53 -35.87 12.27 25.79
CA GLU A 53 -36.36 12.00 27.14
C GLU A 53 -35.35 11.14 27.90
N THR A 54 -35.26 11.31 29.21
CA THR A 54 -34.37 10.52 30.07
C THR A 54 -35.18 9.81 31.14
N THR A 55 -34.86 8.55 31.42
CA THR A 55 -35.50 7.77 32.47
C THR A 55 -34.48 6.84 33.14
N THR A 56 -34.78 6.43 34.37
CA THR A 56 -34.10 5.34 35.09
C THR A 56 -35.04 4.15 35.32
N ASP A 57 -36.25 4.21 34.72
CA ASP A 57 -37.29 3.20 34.81
C ASP A 57 -37.37 2.43 33.49
N ASP A 58 -37.00 1.15 33.53
CA ASP A 58 -36.98 0.25 32.38
C ASP A 58 -38.37 0.06 31.75
N GLU A 59 -39.46 0.04 32.55
CA GLU A 59 -40.82 -0.07 32.00
C GLU A 59 -41.14 1.14 31.12
N VAL A 60 -40.72 2.34 31.54
CA VAL A 60 -40.88 3.56 30.76
C VAL A 60 -39.96 3.55 29.53
N ALA A 61 -38.72 3.10 29.68
CA ALA A 61 -37.73 3.08 28.60
C ALA A 61 -38.17 2.21 27.42
N PHE A 62 -38.73 1.03 27.69
CA PHE A 62 -39.00 0.03 26.66
C PHE A 62 -40.42 0.06 26.10
N ALA A 63 -41.41 0.57 26.84
CA ALA A 63 -42.84 0.38 26.55
C ALA A 63 -43.32 0.78 25.13
N SER A 64 -42.64 1.74 24.48
CA SER A 64 -42.98 2.21 23.13
C SER A 64 -41.80 2.22 22.16
N ALA A 65 -40.73 1.46 22.46
CA ALA A 65 -39.55 1.43 21.60
C ALA A 65 -39.81 0.62 20.34
N ASP A 66 -39.57 1.23 19.16
CA ASP A 66 -39.51 0.51 17.88
C ASP A 66 -38.12 -0.12 17.66
N LEU A 67 -37.08 0.52 18.19
CA LEU A 67 -35.68 0.09 18.17
C LEU A 67 -35.03 0.42 19.51
N VAL A 68 -34.37 -0.58 20.10
CA VAL A 68 -33.50 -0.44 21.27
C VAL A 68 -32.06 -0.53 20.78
N VAL A 69 -31.17 0.40 21.19
CA VAL A 69 -29.73 0.30 20.94
C VAL A 69 -28.99 0.27 22.27
N GLU A 70 -28.52 -0.91 22.66
CA GLU A 70 -27.77 -1.14 23.89
C GLU A 70 -26.32 -0.67 23.74
N ALA A 71 -25.85 0.16 24.68
CA ALA A 71 -24.48 0.68 24.75
C ALA A 71 -23.93 0.74 26.18
N VAL A 72 -24.29 -0.24 27.00
CA VAL A 72 -23.78 -0.49 28.36
C VAL A 72 -22.34 -1.06 28.31
N PRO A 73 -21.63 -1.13 29.45
CA PRO A 73 -20.27 -1.68 29.50
C PRO A 73 -20.12 -3.05 28.82
N GLU A 74 -18.93 -3.33 28.29
CA GLU A 74 -18.60 -4.53 27.52
C GLU A 74 -18.47 -5.78 28.43
N ASN A 75 -19.60 -6.20 29.00
CA ASN A 75 -19.72 -7.35 29.89
C ASN A 75 -20.91 -8.20 29.48
N ILE A 76 -20.67 -9.50 29.24
CA ILE A 76 -21.68 -10.40 28.69
C ILE A 76 -22.87 -10.59 29.64
N ASP A 77 -22.63 -10.78 30.94
CA ASP A 77 -23.69 -10.99 31.92
C ASP A 77 -24.63 -9.77 31.97
N LEU A 78 -24.07 -8.57 31.97
CA LEU A 78 -24.84 -7.32 31.96
C LEU A 78 -25.66 -7.17 30.67
N LYS A 79 -25.09 -7.49 29.50
CA LYS A 79 -25.82 -7.40 28.24
C LYS A 79 -26.94 -8.42 28.16
N VAL A 80 -26.72 -9.65 28.62
CA VAL A 80 -27.74 -10.69 28.73
C VAL A 80 -28.89 -10.22 29.64
N ASP A 81 -28.58 -9.63 30.80
CA ASP A 81 -29.61 -9.10 31.71
C ASP A 81 -30.43 -7.97 31.06
N VAL A 82 -29.77 -7.05 30.34
CA VAL A 82 -30.42 -5.94 29.62
C VAL A 82 -31.30 -6.47 28.49
N PHE A 83 -30.83 -7.44 27.70
CA PHE A 83 -31.60 -8.01 26.59
C PHE A 83 -32.78 -8.84 27.08
N GLY A 84 -32.64 -9.59 28.18
CA GLY A 84 -33.78 -10.29 28.80
C GLY A 84 -34.85 -9.30 29.30
N THR A 85 -34.43 -8.19 29.92
CA THR A 85 -35.35 -7.14 30.37
C THR A 85 -36.04 -6.44 29.19
N ALA A 86 -35.29 -6.10 28.14
CA ALA A 86 -35.84 -5.51 26.92
C ALA A 86 -36.80 -6.49 26.21
N ASP A 87 -36.51 -7.79 26.24
CA ASP A 87 -37.37 -8.82 25.68
C ASP A 87 -38.75 -8.84 26.36
N GLU A 88 -38.77 -8.80 27.70
CA GLU A 88 -39.99 -8.79 28.51
C GLU A 88 -40.83 -7.51 28.35
N LEU A 89 -40.17 -6.34 28.22
CA LEU A 89 -40.82 -5.04 28.34
C LEU A 89 -41.08 -4.32 27.01
N ALA A 90 -40.23 -4.52 26.00
CA ALA A 90 -40.40 -3.84 24.71
C ALA A 90 -41.53 -4.49 23.88
N PRO A 91 -42.24 -3.72 23.02
CA PRO A 91 -43.21 -4.25 22.08
C PRO A 91 -42.67 -5.47 21.32
N ALA A 92 -43.50 -6.48 21.04
CA ALA A 92 -43.07 -7.73 20.40
C ALA A 92 -42.40 -7.52 19.02
N ASP A 93 -42.78 -6.44 18.33
CA ASP A 93 -42.22 -5.98 17.07
C ASP A 93 -41.12 -4.92 17.23
N ALA A 94 -40.55 -4.73 18.42
CA ALA A 94 -39.32 -3.94 18.57
C ALA A 94 -38.12 -4.69 17.96
N ILE A 95 -37.13 -3.94 17.47
CA ILE A 95 -35.79 -4.45 17.13
C ILE A 95 -34.87 -4.23 18.33
N LEU A 96 -34.06 -5.23 18.68
CA LEU A 96 -33.11 -5.13 19.78
C LEU A 96 -31.69 -5.14 19.22
N ALA A 97 -31.02 -3.99 19.23
CA ALA A 97 -29.67 -3.83 18.71
C ALA A 97 -28.63 -3.68 19.83
N THR A 98 -27.42 -4.20 19.63
CA THR A 98 -26.28 -3.99 20.53
C THR A 98 -25.12 -3.29 19.83
N ASN A 99 -24.48 -2.36 20.54
CA ASN A 99 -23.25 -1.67 20.13
C ASN A 99 -21.97 -2.38 20.63
N THR A 100 -22.05 -3.67 21.00
CA THR A 100 -20.85 -4.43 21.40
C THR A 100 -19.77 -4.39 20.31
N SER A 101 -18.50 -4.46 20.71
CA SER A 101 -17.32 -4.40 19.83
C SER A 101 -16.67 -5.77 19.62
N THR A 102 -16.82 -6.70 20.57
CA THR A 102 -16.18 -8.03 20.49
C THR A 102 -17.06 -9.19 20.97
N LEU A 103 -18.23 -8.92 21.57
CA LEU A 103 -19.13 -9.98 22.03
C LEU A 103 -20.05 -10.42 20.87
N PRO A 104 -20.22 -11.74 20.66
CA PRO A 104 -21.11 -12.26 19.62
C PRO A 104 -22.55 -11.82 19.84
N ILE A 105 -23.15 -11.32 18.76
CA ILE A 105 -24.57 -10.97 18.70
C ILE A 105 -25.43 -12.19 19.03
N THR A 106 -25.01 -13.36 18.55
CA THR A 106 -25.70 -14.64 18.72
C THR A 106 -25.79 -15.03 20.20
N GLU A 107 -24.71 -14.83 20.98
CA GLU A 107 -24.68 -15.12 22.42
C GLU A 107 -25.61 -14.18 23.20
N ILE A 108 -25.69 -12.90 22.81
CA ILE A 108 -26.60 -11.93 23.42
C ILE A 108 -28.06 -12.26 23.05
N ALA A 109 -28.31 -12.70 21.83
CA ALA A 109 -29.65 -13.02 21.34
C ALA A 109 -30.30 -14.21 22.08
N GLU A 110 -29.50 -15.16 22.59
CA GLU A 110 -29.96 -16.29 23.40
C GLU A 110 -30.67 -15.87 24.70
N ALA A 111 -30.47 -14.62 25.14
CA ALA A 111 -31.17 -14.04 26.30
C ALA A 111 -32.65 -13.73 26.02
N THR A 112 -33.10 -13.82 24.76
CA THR A 112 -34.44 -13.39 24.31
C THR A 112 -35.26 -14.56 23.75
N GLU A 113 -36.59 -14.46 23.80
CA GLU A 113 -37.50 -15.39 23.12
C GLU A 113 -37.71 -15.05 21.62
N ARG A 114 -37.05 -14.01 21.12
CA ARG A 114 -37.15 -13.48 19.74
C ARG A 114 -35.78 -13.16 19.12
N PRO A 115 -34.85 -14.12 19.06
CA PRO A 115 -33.50 -13.89 18.54
C PRO A 115 -33.50 -13.40 17.09
N GLU A 116 -34.57 -13.64 16.32
CA GLU A 116 -34.74 -13.12 14.96
C GLU A 116 -34.93 -11.60 14.87
N ARG A 117 -35.19 -10.95 16.02
CA ARG A 117 -35.31 -9.49 16.20
C ARG A 117 -34.06 -8.83 16.78
N VAL A 118 -33.01 -9.62 17.04
CA VAL A 118 -31.74 -9.12 17.60
C VAL A 118 -30.73 -8.87 16.47
N VAL A 119 -29.98 -7.77 16.54
CA VAL A 119 -28.97 -7.39 15.53
C VAL A 119 -27.79 -6.65 16.17
N GLY A 120 -26.62 -6.68 15.55
CA GLY A 120 -25.51 -5.79 15.92
C GLY A 120 -25.59 -4.46 15.18
N MET A 121 -25.42 -3.35 15.90
CA MET A 121 -25.23 -2.01 15.35
C MET A 121 -24.01 -1.39 16.02
N HIS A 122 -22.82 -1.73 15.51
CA HIS A 122 -21.54 -1.32 16.10
C HIS A 122 -21.08 0.02 15.54
N PHE A 123 -21.26 1.07 16.35
CA PHE A 123 -20.83 2.43 16.05
C PHE A 123 -19.36 2.64 16.41
N SER A 124 -18.61 3.34 15.57
CA SER A 124 -17.24 3.75 15.89
C SER A 124 -17.20 5.04 16.71
N SER A 125 -16.22 5.17 17.61
CA SER A 125 -16.01 6.38 18.41
C SER A 125 -15.03 7.35 17.73
N PRO A 126 -15.26 8.68 17.75
CA PRO A 126 -16.45 9.38 18.27
C PRO A 126 -17.66 9.26 17.33
N VAL A 127 -18.83 8.88 17.88
CA VAL A 127 -20.03 8.53 17.10
C VAL A 127 -20.48 9.61 16.14
N GLN A 128 -20.36 10.89 16.48
CA GLN A 128 -20.81 12.00 15.64
C GLN A 128 -19.91 12.24 14.41
N MET A 129 -18.63 11.87 14.52
CA MET A 129 -17.63 12.14 13.49
C MET A 129 -17.40 10.94 12.58
N MET A 130 -17.47 9.73 13.14
CA MET A 130 -17.20 8.51 12.39
C MET A 130 -18.36 8.21 11.43
N PRO A 131 -18.10 8.09 10.12
CA PRO A 131 -19.16 7.92 9.12
C PRO A 131 -19.71 6.49 9.06
N ILE A 132 -19.02 5.50 9.63
CA ILE A 132 -19.34 4.08 9.46
C ILE A 132 -20.22 3.53 10.59
N LEU A 133 -20.98 2.49 10.27
CA LEU A 133 -21.73 1.66 11.21
C LEU A 133 -21.68 0.20 10.74
N GLU A 134 -21.05 -0.69 11.51
CA GLU A 134 -21.11 -2.12 11.19
C GLU A 134 -22.48 -2.67 11.60
N ILE A 135 -23.20 -3.27 10.64
CA ILE A 135 -24.45 -3.99 10.88
C ILE A 135 -24.13 -5.48 10.89
N ILE A 136 -24.35 -6.15 12.02
CA ILE A 136 -23.92 -7.53 12.24
C ILE A 136 -25.13 -8.45 12.37
N ARG A 137 -25.19 -9.45 11.49
CA ARG A 137 -26.22 -10.48 11.49
C ARG A 137 -25.85 -11.59 12.48
N GLY A 138 -26.65 -11.73 13.54
CA GLY A 138 -26.61 -12.91 14.41
C GLY A 138 -27.20 -14.14 13.71
N GLU A 139 -26.97 -15.33 14.26
CA GLU A 139 -27.36 -16.60 13.60
C GLU A 139 -28.84 -16.68 13.24
N GLU A 140 -29.73 -16.15 14.07
CA GLU A 140 -31.18 -16.16 13.83
C GLU A 140 -31.76 -14.83 13.30
N THR A 141 -30.94 -13.77 13.19
CA THR A 141 -31.40 -12.43 12.77
C THR A 141 -32.09 -12.49 11.41
N SER A 142 -33.36 -12.07 11.36
CA SER A 142 -34.15 -12.11 10.13
C SER A 142 -33.68 -11.06 9.11
N ASP A 143 -33.85 -11.38 7.81
CA ASP A 143 -33.52 -10.45 6.70
C ASP A 143 -34.21 -9.09 6.88
N ALA A 144 -35.48 -9.09 7.29
CA ALA A 144 -36.23 -7.85 7.50
C ALA A 144 -35.62 -6.97 8.60
N VAL A 145 -35.06 -7.56 9.65
CA VAL A 145 -34.41 -6.83 10.75
C VAL A 145 -33.05 -6.30 10.31
N PHE A 146 -32.28 -7.13 9.61
CA PHE A 146 -30.98 -6.74 9.06
C PHE A 146 -31.11 -5.57 8.06
N GLU A 147 -32.04 -5.68 7.10
CA GLU A 147 -32.36 -4.62 6.14
C GLU A 147 -32.89 -3.36 6.81
N THR A 148 -33.71 -3.49 7.87
CA THR A 148 -34.20 -2.33 8.63
C THR A 148 -33.06 -1.64 9.37
N ALA A 149 -32.15 -2.39 10.00
CA ALA A 149 -31.00 -1.82 10.70
C ALA A 149 -30.06 -1.08 9.74
N GLN A 150 -29.85 -1.62 8.53
CA GLN A 150 -29.15 -0.94 7.46
C GLN A 150 -29.83 0.40 7.09
N ALA A 151 -31.14 0.36 6.80
CA ALA A 151 -31.89 1.56 6.42
C ALA A 151 -31.89 2.63 7.52
N VAL A 152 -31.98 2.22 8.78
CA VAL A 152 -31.85 3.12 9.93
C VAL A 152 -30.46 3.74 9.98
N GLY A 153 -29.39 2.95 9.75
CA GLY A 153 -28.02 3.45 9.67
C GLY A 153 -27.86 4.55 8.62
N GLU A 154 -28.42 4.35 7.42
CA GLU A 154 -28.43 5.35 6.35
C GLU A 154 -29.20 6.61 6.74
N ASP A 155 -30.37 6.46 7.37
CA ASP A 155 -31.23 7.58 7.76
C ASP A 155 -30.59 8.47 8.84
N ILE A 156 -29.81 7.89 9.75
CA ILE A 156 -29.02 8.65 10.73
C ILE A 156 -27.68 9.16 10.17
N GLY A 157 -27.49 9.12 8.84
CA GLY A 157 -26.33 9.67 8.16
C GLY A 157 -25.04 8.85 8.32
N LYS A 158 -25.16 7.56 8.63
CA LYS A 158 -24.03 6.61 8.58
C LYS A 158 -23.99 5.89 7.24
N THR A 159 -22.82 5.34 6.94
CA THR A 159 -22.59 4.36 5.89
C THR A 159 -22.58 2.99 6.55
N PRO A 160 -23.65 2.19 6.41
CA PRO A 160 -23.66 0.83 6.91
C PRO A 160 -22.60 0.00 6.20
N VAL A 161 -21.92 -0.85 6.95
CA VAL A 161 -21.07 -1.91 6.43
C VAL A 161 -21.60 -3.25 6.92
N LEU A 162 -21.82 -4.18 6.00
CA LEU A 162 -22.59 -5.39 6.24
C LEU A 162 -21.70 -6.56 6.65
N VAL A 163 -21.99 -7.12 7.82
CA VAL A 163 -21.36 -8.33 8.38
C VAL A 163 -22.43 -9.41 8.44
N GLU A 164 -22.44 -10.29 7.45
CA GLU A 164 -23.45 -11.32 7.21
C GLU A 164 -23.35 -12.50 8.18
N LYS A 165 -22.20 -12.66 8.85
CA LYS A 165 -22.04 -13.67 9.91
C LYS A 165 -21.31 -13.09 11.11
N ASP A 166 -21.92 -13.26 12.26
CA ASP A 166 -21.35 -12.91 13.56
C ASP A 166 -20.06 -13.70 13.86
N VAL A 167 -18.96 -12.97 13.97
CA VAL A 167 -17.63 -13.50 14.32
C VAL A 167 -16.94 -12.55 15.31
N PRO A 168 -16.06 -13.06 16.21
CA PRO A 168 -15.35 -12.19 17.15
C PRO A 168 -14.53 -11.10 16.42
N GLY A 169 -14.78 -9.84 16.80
CA GLY A 169 -14.15 -8.66 16.21
C GLY A 169 -14.74 -8.22 14.86
N PHE A 170 -15.82 -8.87 14.40
CA PHE A 170 -16.56 -8.53 13.19
C PHE A 170 -15.65 -8.38 11.96
N LEU A 171 -15.64 -7.19 11.35
CA LEU A 171 -14.85 -6.88 10.17
C LEU A 171 -13.72 -5.90 10.50
N ILE A 172 -14.04 -4.68 10.96
CA ILE A 172 -13.06 -3.59 11.09
C ILE A 172 -11.99 -3.92 12.14
N ASN A 173 -12.41 -4.31 13.35
CA ASN A 173 -11.47 -4.64 14.41
C ASN A 173 -10.62 -5.83 13.98
N ARG A 174 -11.22 -6.83 13.36
CA ARG A 174 -10.53 -8.04 12.94
C ARG A 174 -9.40 -7.79 11.93
N ILE A 175 -9.65 -6.97 10.91
CA ILE A 175 -8.62 -6.53 9.96
C ILE A 175 -7.53 -5.70 10.64
N ASN A 176 -7.93 -4.67 11.40
CA ASN A 176 -6.97 -3.72 11.96
C ASN A 176 -6.08 -4.34 13.04
N MET A 177 -6.59 -5.34 13.77
CA MET A 177 -5.78 -6.09 14.74
C MET A 177 -4.56 -6.69 14.07
N ARG A 178 -4.68 -7.23 12.85
CA ARG A 178 -3.54 -7.77 12.11
C ARG A 178 -2.52 -6.70 11.73
N PHE A 179 -3.02 -5.59 11.19
CA PHE A 179 -2.18 -4.47 10.75
C PHE A 179 -1.41 -3.84 11.92
N TRP A 180 -2.10 -3.51 13.01
CA TRP A 180 -1.50 -2.82 14.16
C TRP A 180 -0.65 -3.73 15.03
N THR A 181 -1.06 -4.98 15.28
CA THR A 181 -0.21 -5.90 16.06
C THR A 181 1.09 -6.19 15.35
N GLU A 182 1.09 -6.31 14.02
CA GLU A 182 2.32 -6.49 13.26
C GLU A 182 3.24 -5.28 13.36
N ALA A 183 2.71 -4.07 13.21
CA ALA A 183 3.51 -2.85 13.40
C ALA A 183 4.18 -2.81 14.79
N ILE A 184 3.42 -3.14 15.85
CA ILE A 184 3.96 -3.19 17.21
C ILE A 184 5.04 -4.28 17.35
N ARG A 185 4.88 -5.45 16.72
CA ARG A 185 5.86 -6.56 16.78
C ARG A 185 7.20 -6.18 16.17
N GLN A 186 7.19 -5.41 15.08
CA GLN A 186 8.42 -4.91 14.46
C GLN A 186 9.24 -4.04 15.43
N VAL A 187 8.55 -3.23 16.24
CA VAL A 187 9.18 -2.41 17.30
C VAL A 187 9.56 -3.25 18.51
N ASP A 188 8.69 -4.17 18.94
CA ASP A 188 8.91 -5.09 20.08
C ASP A 188 10.16 -5.96 19.85
N ALA A 189 10.37 -6.41 18.60
CA ALA A 189 11.54 -7.16 18.18
C ALA A 189 12.81 -6.29 17.99
N GLY A 190 12.68 -4.96 18.06
CA GLY A 190 13.78 -4.01 17.85
C GLY A 190 14.29 -3.98 16.40
N ILE A 191 13.46 -4.33 15.43
CA ILE A 191 13.79 -4.34 13.99
C ILE A 191 13.69 -2.91 13.44
N HIS A 192 12.59 -2.22 13.76
CA HIS A 192 12.34 -0.83 13.37
C HIS A 192 11.86 -0.01 14.58
N ASP A 193 11.94 1.31 14.47
CA ASP A 193 11.31 2.22 15.42
C ASP A 193 9.92 2.70 14.93
N THR A 194 9.18 3.35 15.82
CA THR A 194 7.81 3.82 15.55
C THR A 194 7.77 4.86 14.43
N GLU A 195 8.73 5.79 14.42
CA GLU A 195 8.82 6.87 13.42
C GLU A 195 9.06 6.33 12.00
N THR A 196 9.91 5.32 11.86
CA THR A 196 10.22 4.66 10.59
C THR A 196 8.97 4.00 10.01
N ILE A 197 8.24 3.24 10.81
CA ILE A 197 7.02 2.56 10.36
C ILE A 197 5.93 3.60 10.04
N ASP A 198 5.72 4.60 10.90
CA ASP A 198 4.74 5.66 10.65
C ASP A 198 5.04 6.42 9.35
N ALA A 199 6.32 6.72 9.07
CA ALA A 199 6.73 7.38 7.84
C ALA A 199 6.47 6.51 6.59
N ALA A 200 6.82 5.22 6.65
CA ALA A 200 6.61 4.28 5.55
C ALA A 200 5.12 4.07 5.24
N ILE A 201 4.25 4.05 6.25
CA ILE A 201 2.80 3.95 6.04
C ILE A 201 2.23 5.27 5.50
N ARG A 202 2.67 6.42 6.00
CA ARG A 202 2.24 7.75 5.48
C ARG A 202 2.64 7.97 4.02
N ARG A 203 3.78 7.44 3.56
CA ARG A 203 4.19 7.44 2.15
C ARG A 203 3.10 6.90 1.22
N LEU A 204 2.35 5.89 1.67
CA LEU A 204 1.27 5.29 0.89
C LEU A 204 0.00 6.16 0.81
N GLY A 205 0.02 7.35 1.42
CA GLY A 205 -1.09 8.30 1.43
C GLY A 205 -1.96 8.22 2.69
N PHE A 206 -1.57 7.43 3.70
CA PHE A 206 -2.28 7.39 4.97
C PHE A 206 -2.14 8.73 5.71
N PRO A 207 -3.21 9.26 6.32
CA PRO A 207 -3.17 10.54 7.04
C PRO A 207 -2.30 10.49 8.31
N MET A 208 -2.29 9.33 8.98
CA MET A 208 -1.57 9.00 10.20
C MET A 208 -0.99 7.59 10.05
N GLY A 209 0.18 7.34 10.64
CA GLY A 209 0.73 5.99 10.69
C GLY A 209 0.13 5.17 11.84
N PRO A 210 0.43 3.87 11.93
CA PRO A 210 -0.19 2.97 12.90
C PRO A 210 0.00 3.42 14.35
N PHE A 211 1.16 3.95 14.73
CA PHE A 211 1.42 4.34 16.11
C PHE A 211 0.72 5.64 16.49
N GLU A 212 0.65 6.62 15.58
CA GLU A 212 -0.15 7.83 15.82
C GLU A 212 -1.65 7.49 15.94
N VAL A 213 -2.16 6.55 15.15
CA VAL A 213 -3.56 6.09 15.25
C VAL A 213 -3.81 5.38 16.59
N LEU A 214 -2.91 4.49 17.03
CA LEU A 214 -3.03 3.79 18.31
C LEU A 214 -3.04 4.78 19.49
N ASP A 215 -2.17 5.79 19.47
CA ASP A 215 -2.14 6.82 20.50
C ASP A 215 -3.39 7.72 20.48
N PHE A 216 -3.91 8.02 19.29
CA PHE A 216 -5.12 8.82 19.13
C PHE A 216 -6.37 8.08 19.62
N ALA A 217 -6.51 6.80 19.24
CA ALA A 217 -7.67 5.97 19.58
C ALA A 217 -7.65 5.50 21.04
N GLY A 218 -6.47 5.23 21.58
CA GLY A 218 -6.26 4.70 22.93
C GLY A 218 -5.73 3.27 22.91
N ILE A 219 -4.50 3.10 23.40
CA ILE A 219 -3.76 1.82 23.38
C ILE A 219 -4.45 0.76 24.27
N ASP A 220 -5.02 1.18 25.40
CA ASP A 220 -5.74 0.30 26.33
C ASP A 220 -7.03 -0.28 25.72
N VAL A 221 -7.72 0.50 24.90
CA VAL A 221 -8.92 0.03 24.17
C VAL A 221 -8.52 -1.04 23.15
N PHE A 222 -7.41 -0.81 22.45
CA PHE A 222 -6.85 -1.77 21.50
C PHE A 222 -6.44 -3.08 22.18
N GLU A 223 -5.70 -3.00 23.30
CA GLU A 223 -5.27 -4.18 24.04
C GLU A 223 -6.48 -4.97 24.60
N MET A 224 -7.48 -4.28 25.14
CA MET A 224 -8.71 -4.91 25.62
C MET A 224 -9.42 -5.70 24.51
N ALA A 225 -9.56 -5.10 23.32
CA ALA A 225 -10.17 -5.76 22.18
C ALA A 225 -9.33 -6.97 21.70
N ALA A 226 -8.01 -6.83 21.62
CA ALA A 226 -7.10 -7.92 21.25
C ALA A 226 -7.20 -9.11 22.22
N ARG A 227 -7.23 -8.85 23.54
CA ARG A 227 -7.42 -9.88 24.57
C ARG A 227 -8.76 -10.58 24.43
N SER A 228 -9.85 -9.81 24.26
CA SER A 228 -11.19 -10.34 24.09
C SER A 228 -11.31 -11.25 22.87
N MET A 229 -10.77 -10.83 21.72
CA MET A 229 -10.76 -11.65 20.50
C MET A 229 -9.95 -12.95 20.68
N ARG A 230 -8.77 -12.86 21.32
CA ARG A 230 -7.93 -14.03 21.61
C ARG A 230 -8.62 -15.03 22.53
N GLU A 231 -9.28 -14.55 23.59
CA GLU A 231 -10.04 -15.39 24.52
C GLU A 231 -11.21 -16.10 23.83
N ARG A 232 -11.76 -15.49 22.77
CA ARG A 232 -12.81 -16.06 21.91
C ARG A 232 -12.27 -16.89 20.74
N GLY A 233 -10.99 -17.26 20.75
CA GLY A 233 -10.40 -18.23 19.83
C GLY A 233 -9.87 -17.65 18.53
N VAL A 234 -9.80 -16.32 18.38
CA VAL A 234 -9.04 -15.72 17.27
C VAL A 234 -7.55 -15.99 17.53
N ALA A 235 -6.88 -16.63 16.56
CA ALA A 235 -5.44 -16.85 16.61
C ALA A 235 -4.73 -15.49 16.53
N LEU A 236 -4.39 -14.91 17.68
CA LEU A 236 -3.77 -13.59 17.81
C LEU A 236 -2.68 -13.60 18.89
N HIS A 237 -1.42 -13.39 18.50
CA HIS A 237 -0.32 -13.26 19.46
C HIS A 237 -0.15 -11.80 19.91
N ILE A 238 -0.57 -11.49 21.13
CA ILE A 238 -0.49 -10.13 21.66
C ILE A 238 0.98 -9.78 21.98
N PRO A 239 1.56 -8.69 21.43
CA PRO A 239 2.96 -8.32 21.67
C PRO A 239 3.21 -7.89 23.12
N ASP A 240 4.43 -8.10 23.61
CA ASP A 240 4.79 -7.76 24.99
C ASP A 240 4.79 -6.23 25.16
N LEU A 241 5.36 -5.50 24.19
CA LEU A 241 5.36 -4.03 24.17
C LEU A 241 3.96 -3.42 24.33
N LEU A 242 2.93 -4.02 23.74
CA LEU A 242 1.56 -3.53 23.90
C LEU A 242 1.10 -3.64 25.36
N THR A 243 1.32 -4.81 25.96
CA THR A 243 0.96 -5.08 27.36
C THR A 243 1.73 -4.17 28.31
N GLU A 244 3.04 -4.04 28.12
CA GLU A 244 3.91 -3.20 28.94
C GLU A 244 3.51 -1.72 28.88
N THR A 245 3.10 -1.25 27.70
CA THR A 245 2.66 0.14 27.49
C THR A 245 1.38 0.45 28.28
N VAL A 246 0.40 -0.47 28.27
CA VAL A 246 -0.83 -0.30 29.04
C VAL A 246 -0.55 -0.43 30.55
N GLU A 247 0.25 -1.40 30.99
CA GLU A 247 0.62 -1.55 32.41
C GLU A 247 1.37 -0.33 32.97
N ALA A 248 2.01 0.46 32.10
CA ALA A 248 2.67 1.72 32.43
C ALA A 248 1.74 2.96 32.44
N ASP A 249 0.43 2.78 32.28
CA ASP A 249 -0.56 3.86 32.17
C ASP A 249 -0.30 4.84 30.99
N ARG A 250 0.38 4.36 29.95
CA ARG A 250 0.67 5.13 28.72
C ARG A 250 -0.38 4.78 27.66
N TYR A 251 -1.51 5.47 27.68
CA TYR A 251 -2.64 5.16 26.79
C TYR A 251 -2.74 6.07 25.55
N GLY A 252 -1.70 6.86 25.26
CA GLY A 252 -1.68 7.78 24.13
C GLY A 252 -2.15 9.18 24.49
N MET A 253 -2.82 9.85 23.54
CA MET A 253 -3.21 11.25 23.62
C MET A 253 -4.02 11.56 24.89
N LYS A 254 -4.90 10.65 25.33
CA LYS A 254 -5.74 10.87 26.52
C LYS A 254 -4.97 10.93 27.84
N THR A 255 -3.79 10.32 27.92
CA THR A 255 -2.88 10.38 29.07
C THR A 255 -1.71 11.34 28.86
N GLY A 256 -1.57 11.89 27.65
CA GLY A 256 -0.44 12.75 27.25
C GLY A 256 0.80 11.99 26.81
N GLU A 257 0.77 10.65 26.85
CA GLU A 257 1.90 9.78 26.51
C GLU A 257 1.37 8.39 26.11
N GLY A 258 1.87 7.88 24.98
CA GLY A 258 1.65 6.54 24.44
C GLY A 258 2.93 6.07 23.79
N PHE A 259 2.92 5.69 22.51
CA PHE A 259 4.13 5.51 21.72
C PHE A 259 4.87 6.83 21.44
N TYR A 260 4.14 7.94 21.42
CA TYR A 260 4.65 9.31 21.35
C TYR A 260 4.28 10.13 22.59
N GLU A 261 4.95 11.28 22.76
CA GLU A 261 4.65 12.27 23.79
C GLU A 261 3.73 13.37 23.22
N TYR A 262 2.75 13.81 24.01
CA TYR A 262 1.82 14.88 23.65
C TYR A 262 1.96 16.08 24.61
N PRO A 263 1.66 17.32 24.16
CA PRO A 263 1.84 18.53 24.96
C PRO A 263 1.11 18.49 26.30
N GLU A 264 -0.14 18.05 26.30
CA GLU A 264 -0.99 17.90 27.48
C GLU A 264 -1.95 16.72 27.29
N ALA A 265 -2.37 16.09 28.39
CA ALA A 265 -3.33 14.99 28.36
C ALA A 265 -4.69 15.45 27.76
N GLY A 266 -5.14 14.73 26.73
CA GLY A 266 -6.36 15.06 26.00
C GLY A 266 -6.18 16.09 24.88
N GLU A 267 -4.97 16.63 24.69
CA GLU A 267 -4.66 17.56 23.61
C GLU A 267 -3.95 16.85 22.46
N TYR A 268 -4.61 16.76 21.30
CA TYR A 268 -3.97 16.21 20.10
C TYR A 268 -3.00 17.22 19.50
N SER A 269 -1.78 16.76 19.25
CA SER A 269 -0.82 17.41 18.35
C SER A 269 -0.33 16.40 17.33
N ARG A 270 -0.24 16.81 16.07
CA ARG A 270 0.28 15.95 15.02
C ARG A 270 1.73 15.57 15.32
N VAL A 271 2.03 14.28 15.25
CA VAL A 271 3.39 13.76 15.45
C VAL A 271 4.28 14.24 14.31
N ASP A 272 5.47 14.76 14.67
CA ASP A 272 6.46 15.26 13.73
C ASP A 272 7.23 14.10 13.10
N ILE A 273 6.64 13.52 12.07
CA ILE A 273 7.25 12.47 11.26
C ILE A 273 7.94 13.11 10.04
N PRO A 274 9.18 12.70 9.69
CA PRO A 274 9.87 13.22 8.52
C PRO A 274 8.99 13.19 7.27
N SER A 275 8.97 14.31 6.53
CA SER A 275 8.20 14.42 5.28
C SER A 275 8.88 13.74 4.10
N GLU A 276 10.16 13.40 4.22
CA GLU A 276 10.92 12.71 3.19
C GLU A 276 10.50 11.23 3.13
N PRO A 277 10.32 10.64 1.94
CA PRO A 277 9.99 9.22 1.83
C PRO A 277 11.01 8.31 2.53
N GLN A 278 10.54 7.41 3.39
CA GLN A 278 11.37 6.48 4.19
C GLN A 278 11.16 5.03 3.74
N TYR A 279 12.16 4.42 3.10
CA TYR A 279 12.07 3.06 2.53
C TYR A 279 12.66 1.96 3.43
N ASP A 280 13.03 2.29 4.66
CA ASP A 280 13.63 1.34 5.60
C ASP A 280 12.64 0.28 6.10
N PHE A 281 11.33 0.51 5.98
CA PHE A 281 10.28 -0.45 6.30
C PHE A 281 9.43 -0.77 5.08
N ASP A 282 9.24 -2.06 4.79
CA ASP A 282 8.40 -2.55 3.70
C ASP A 282 6.94 -2.70 4.19
N PRO A 283 5.99 -1.88 3.69
CA PRO A 283 4.61 -1.95 4.15
C PRO A 283 3.90 -3.29 3.92
N LYS A 284 4.43 -4.16 3.04
CA LYS A 284 3.89 -5.52 2.87
C LYS A 284 3.88 -6.30 4.18
N GLU A 285 4.85 -6.08 5.06
CA GLU A 285 4.95 -6.76 6.36
C GLU A 285 3.66 -6.58 7.18
N VAL A 286 3.04 -5.39 7.19
CA VAL A 286 1.77 -5.14 7.92
C VAL A 286 0.51 -5.35 7.07
N ILE A 287 0.61 -5.22 5.75
CA ILE A 287 -0.52 -5.41 4.83
C ILE A 287 -0.84 -6.91 4.68
N ALA A 288 0.18 -7.76 4.53
CA ALA A 288 -0.02 -9.18 4.24
C ALA A 288 -0.85 -9.91 5.33
N PRO A 289 -0.59 -9.73 6.65
CA PRO A 289 -1.43 -10.32 7.70
C PRO A 289 -2.89 -9.83 7.66
N ALA A 290 -3.12 -8.56 7.32
CA ALA A 290 -4.47 -8.01 7.18
C ALA A 290 -5.21 -8.60 5.97
N VAL A 291 -4.51 -8.75 4.84
CA VAL A 291 -5.05 -9.42 3.64
C VAL A 291 -5.35 -10.91 3.92
N ASN A 292 -4.50 -11.58 4.70
CA ASN A 292 -4.72 -12.97 5.12
C ASN A 292 -6.04 -13.13 5.88
N GLU A 293 -6.33 -12.19 6.78
CA GLU A 293 -7.58 -12.17 7.53
C GLU A 293 -8.78 -11.79 6.65
N ALA A 294 -8.60 -10.88 5.69
CA ALA A 294 -9.63 -10.55 4.71
C ALA A 294 -10.01 -11.77 3.84
N ALA A 295 -9.04 -12.58 3.43
CA ALA A 295 -9.28 -13.83 2.73
C ALA A 295 -10.11 -14.81 3.57
N TRP A 296 -9.80 -14.95 4.87
CA TRP A 296 -10.61 -15.75 5.79
C TRP A 296 -12.04 -15.24 5.91
N LEU A 297 -12.23 -13.91 6.01
CA LEU A 297 -13.56 -13.30 6.10
C LEU A 297 -14.41 -13.57 4.84
N LEU A 298 -13.81 -13.52 3.67
CA LEU A 298 -14.46 -13.83 2.40
C LEU A 298 -14.84 -15.32 2.30
N ASP A 299 -13.90 -16.23 2.56
CA ASP A 299 -14.12 -17.68 2.45
C ASP A 299 -15.14 -18.21 3.48
N ASN A 300 -15.35 -17.48 4.58
CA ASN A 300 -16.36 -17.80 5.58
C ASN A 300 -17.69 -17.07 5.34
N ASP A 301 -17.88 -16.40 4.21
CA ASP A 301 -19.05 -15.55 3.87
C ASP A 301 -19.42 -14.56 4.99
N VAL A 302 -18.43 -14.03 5.71
CA VAL A 302 -18.67 -13.02 6.75
C VAL A 302 -19.06 -11.69 6.12
N THR A 303 -18.48 -11.37 4.97
CA THR A 303 -18.76 -10.13 4.25
C THR A 303 -18.33 -10.23 2.79
N THR A 304 -18.38 -9.13 2.04
CA THR A 304 -17.97 -9.06 0.62
C THR A 304 -16.72 -8.20 0.42
N LYS A 305 -16.09 -8.30 -0.76
CA LYS A 305 -14.90 -7.51 -1.11
C LYS A 305 -15.13 -6.00 -0.98
N SER A 306 -16.28 -5.51 -1.46
CA SER A 306 -16.63 -4.10 -1.43
C SER A 306 -16.87 -3.57 -0.02
N GLU A 307 -17.44 -4.40 0.86
CA GLU A 307 -17.64 -4.06 2.27
C GLU A 307 -16.30 -3.95 3.00
N ILE A 308 -15.36 -4.88 2.76
CA ILE A 308 -14.00 -4.81 3.33
C ILE A 308 -13.31 -3.49 2.96
N ASP A 309 -13.30 -3.16 1.68
CA ASP A 309 -12.61 -1.95 1.20
C ASP A 309 -13.32 -0.67 1.67
N THR A 310 -14.66 -0.64 1.65
CA THR A 310 -15.45 0.48 2.19
C THR A 310 -15.17 0.66 3.68
N ALA A 311 -15.06 -0.43 4.44
CA ALA A 311 -14.84 -0.39 5.88
C ALA A 311 -13.54 0.32 6.25
N VAL A 312 -12.44 0.00 5.57
CA VAL A 312 -11.14 0.63 5.85
C VAL A 312 -11.03 2.03 5.25
N GLN A 313 -11.61 2.28 4.07
CA GLN A 313 -11.54 3.60 3.44
C GLN A 313 -12.40 4.63 4.16
N ILE A 314 -13.64 4.30 4.50
CA ILE A 314 -14.58 5.22 5.14
C ILE A 314 -14.42 5.21 6.66
N GLY A 315 -14.24 4.03 7.26
CA GLY A 315 -14.11 3.88 8.71
C GLY A 315 -12.73 4.26 9.25
N MET A 316 -11.66 4.01 8.50
CA MET A 316 -10.28 4.24 8.95
C MET A 316 -9.53 5.29 8.13
N ASN A 317 -10.18 5.91 7.14
CA ASN A 317 -9.60 6.90 6.24
C ASN A 317 -8.34 6.39 5.52
N TRP A 318 -8.33 5.09 5.18
CA TRP A 318 -7.28 4.53 4.34
C TRP A 318 -7.37 5.14 2.94
N PRO A 319 -6.24 5.45 2.29
CA PRO A 319 -6.24 6.08 0.97
C PRO A 319 -6.87 5.17 -0.10
N ARG A 320 -6.84 3.85 0.12
CA ARG A 320 -7.27 2.77 -0.77
C ARG A 320 -7.82 1.61 0.05
N GLY A 321 -8.62 0.76 -0.60
CA GLY A 321 -9.10 -0.49 -0.04
C GLY A 321 -7.95 -1.45 0.29
N LEU A 322 -8.16 -2.34 1.26
CA LEU A 322 -7.19 -3.37 1.65
C LEU A 322 -6.97 -4.38 0.51
N LEU A 323 -8.04 -4.81 -0.16
CA LEU A 323 -7.94 -5.75 -1.27
C LEU A 323 -7.38 -5.07 -2.52
N THR A 324 -7.63 -3.78 -2.69
CA THR A 324 -6.96 -2.96 -3.70
C THR A 324 -5.45 -2.91 -3.44
N PHE A 325 -5.01 -2.72 -2.19
CA PHE A 325 -3.59 -2.82 -1.84
C PHE A 325 -3.02 -4.21 -2.13
N ALA A 326 -3.78 -5.28 -1.87
CA ALA A 326 -3.35 -6.65 -2.16
C ALA A 326 -3.03 -6.85 -3.64
N ASP A 327 -3.93 -6.42 -4.51
CA ASP A 327 -3.76 -6.53 -5.97
C ASP A 327 -2.68 -5.59 -6.50
N GLU A 328 -2.46 -4.45 -5.86
CA GLU A 328 -1.36 -3.56 -6.20
C GLU A 328 -0.02 -4.21 -5.88
N TYR A 329 0.21 -4.63 -4.63
CA TYR A 329 1.49 -5.20 -4.20
C TYR A 329 1.80 -6.55 -4.88
N GLY A 330 0.77 -7.33 -5.20
CA GLY A 330 0.90 -8.67 -5.76
C GLY A 330 0.58 -9.73 -4.70
N ILE A 331 -0.44 -10.54 -4.95
CA ILE A 331 -0.89 -11.57 -4.00
C ILE A 331 0.18 -12.63 -3.78
N ASP A 332 0.93 -12.99 -4.82
CA ASP A 332 2.10 -13.86 -4.75
C ASP A 332 3.16 -13.34 -3.77
N ARG A 333 3.47 -12.05 -3.85
CA ARG A 333 4.46 -11.39 -2.98
C ARG A 333 3.95 -11.25 -1.54
N LEU A 334 2.66 -11.04 -1.34
CA LEU A 334 2.06 -11.06 0.00
C LEU A 334 2.05 -12.47 0.61
N VAL A 335 1.80 -13.50 -0.20
CA VAL A 335 1.91 -14.90 0.23
C VAL A 335 3.36 -15.22 0.63
N GLU A 336 4.35 -14.79 -0.15
CA GLU A 336 5.77 -14.93 0.20
C GLU A 336 6.09 -14.25 1.54
N THR A 337 5.64 -13.00 1.75
CA THR A 337 5.81 -12.28 3.02
C THR A 337 5.19 -13.05 4.20
N LEU A 338 3.98 -13.62 4.02
CA LEU A 338 3.33 -14.45 5.03
C LEU A 338 4.13 -15.72 5.34
N GLU A 339 4.68 -16.38 4.32
CA GLU A 339 5.52 -17.56 4.49
C GLU A 339 6.82 -17.25 5.24
N GLU A 340 7.47 -16.13 4.95
CA GLU A 340 8.65 -15.65 5.68
C GLU A 340 8.34 -15.32 7.15
N LEU A 341 7.24 -14.62 7.40
CA LEU A 341 6.74 -14.34 8.75
C LEU A 341 6.44 -15.63 9.52
N HIS A 342 5.80 -16.59 8.85
CA HIS A 342 5.51 -17.90 9.42
C HIS A 342 6.79 -18.70 9.70
N GLU A 343 7.78 -18.70 8.81
CA GLU A 343 9.07 -19.38 9.02
C GLU A 343 9.82 -18.77 10.22
N ARG A 344 9.80 -17.44 10.34
CA ARG A 344 10.46 -16.70 11.42
C ARG A 344 9.84 -16.95 12.80
N THR A 345 8.51 -17.08 12.88
CA THR A 345 7.78 -17.07 14.15
C THR A 345 7.14 -18.41 14.53
N GLY A 346 6.77 -19.23 13.53
CA GLY A 346 5.99 -20.45 13.68
C GLY A 346 4.52 -20.22 14.05
N TRP A 347 4.01 -19.00 13.91
CA TRP A 347 2.63 -18.67 14.32
C TRP A 347 1.62 -18.97 13.22
N GLU A 348 0.53 -19.66 13.59
CA GLU A 348 -0.53 -20.08 12.67
C GLU A 348 -1.22 -18.90 11.96
N GLU A 349 -1.25 -17.72 12.58
CA GLU A 349 -1.90 -16.51 12.00
C GLU A 349 -1.20 -15.96 10.74
N TYR A 350 0.07 -16.35 10.52
CA TYR A 350 0.80 -16.01 9.30
C TYR A 350 0.76 -17.12 8.24
N GLU A 351 0.14 -18.27 8.52
CA GLU A 351 0.00 -19.28 7.48
C GLU A 351 -0.88 -18.71 6.35
N PRO A 352 -0.39 -18.65 5.09
CA PRO A 352 -1.18 -18.10 3.99
C PRO A 352 -2.50 -18.84 3.82
N HIS A 353 -3.59 -18.09 3.78
CA HIS A 353 -4.93 -18.63 3.61
C HIS A 353 -5.02 -19.44 2.30
N PRO A 354 -5.71 -20.60 2.28
CA PRO A 354 -5.80 -21.43 1.08
C PRO A 354 -6.27 -20.70 -0.17
N SER A 355 -7.23 -19.78 -0.07
CA SER A 355 -7.71 -19.01 -1.22
C SER A 355 -6.65 -18.08 -1.80
N LEU A 356 -5.76 -17.49 -0.98
CA LEU A 356 -4.64 -16.71 -1.50
C LEU A 356 -3.67 -17.59 -2.31
N ARG A 357 -3.38 -18.80 -1.82
CA ARG A 357 -2.54 -19.76 -2.55
C ARG A 357 -3.19 -20.20 -3.86
N GLU A 358 -4.50 -20.46 -3.84
CA GLU A 358 -5.26 -20.79 -5.05
C GLU A 358 -5.21 -19.66 -6.09
N MET A 359 -5.34 -18.40 -5.67
CA MET A 359 -5.19 -17.24 -6.55
C MET A 359 -3.79 -17.19 -7.19
N VAL A 360 -2.73 -17.43 -6.41
CA VAL A 360 -1.35 -17.51 -6.94
C VAL A 360 -1.20 -18.66 -7.94
N GLU A 361 -1.75 -19.84 -7.65
CA GLU A 361 -1.73 -20.99 -8.56
C GLU A 361 -2.48 -20.71 -9.88
N ASN A 362 -3.50 -19.87 -9.85
CA ASN A 362 -4.32 -19.47 -11.00
C ASN A 362 -3.76 -18.26 -11.77
N ASP A 363 -2.61 -17.69 -11.37
CA ASP A 363 -2.06 -16.44 -11.91
C ASP A 363 -3.02 -15.25 -11.70
N GLU A 364 -3.77 -15.24 -10.61
CA GLU A 364 -4.68 -14.16 -10.18
C GLU A 364 -3.98 -13.29 -9.12
N VAL A 365 -2.86 -12.67 -9.50
CA VAL A 365 -1.96 -11.95 -8.58
C VAL A 365 -2.15 -10.42 -8.58
N GLY A 366 -3.26 -9.93 -9.14
CA GLY A 366 -3.61 -8.51 -9.16
C GLY A 366 -3.11 -7.79 -10.41
N LEU A 367 -2.55 -6.59 -10.25
CA LEU A 367 -2.13 -5.74 -11.38
C LEU A 367 -1.10 -6.41 -12.31
N ALA A 368 -0.27 -7.31 -11.77
CA ALA A 368 0.79 -7.96 -12.52
C ALA A 368 0.27 -8.98 -13.55
N SER A 369 -0.91 -9.56 -13.33
CA SER A 369 -1.55 -10.51 -14.25
C SER A 369 -2.86 -10.00 -14.86
N GLY A 370 -3.39 -8.88 -14.35
CA GLY A 370 -4.65 -8.27 -14.79
C GLY A 370 -5.88 -8.73 -14.02
N SER A 371 -5.73 -9.65 -13.07
CA SER A 371 -6.82 -10.16 -12.24
C SER A 371 -6.30 -10.57 -10.86
N GLY A 372 -7.07 -10.32 -9.81
CA GLY A 372 -6.81 -10.73 -8.43
C GLY A 372 -8.10 -10.72 -7.62
N PHE A 373 -8.16 -9.93 -6.55
CA PHE A 373 -9.44 -9.63 -5.91
C PHE A 373 -10.37 -8.86 -6.84
N TYR A 374 -9.81 -8.05 -7.73
CA TYR A 374 -10.51 -7.30 -8.78
C TYR A 374 -9.95 -7.60 -10.18
N GLU A 375 -10.67 -7.14 -11.20
CA GLU A 375 -10.28 -7.24 -12.60
C GLU A 375 -9.72 -5.90 -13.09
N TYR A 376 -8.65 -5.95 -13.87
CA TYR A 376 -7.90 -4.77 -14.31
C TYR A 376 -7.73 -4.74 -15.83
N GLU A 377 -7.56 -3.54 -16.36
CA GLU A 377 -7.13 -3.39 -17.75
C GLU A 377 -5.68 -3.85 -17.88
N TYR A 378 -5.48 -4.94 -18.63
CA TYR A 378 -4.19 -5.56 -18.81
C TYR A 378 -3.96 -5.96 -20.26
N GLU A 379 -2.81 -5.58 -20.81
CA GLU A 379 -2.35 -6.03 -22.13
C GLU A 379 -0.92 -6.54 -22.03
N ARG A 380 -0.65 -7.72 -22.60
CA ARG A 380 0.71 -8.27 -22.72
C ARG A 380 1.10 -8.54 -24.16
N LYS A 381 2.28 -8.07 -24.55
CA LYS A 381 2.91 -8.34 -25.85
C LYS A 381 4.36 -8.77 -25.66
N THR A 382 4.90 -9.48 -26.65
CA THR A 382 6.30 -9.89 -26.65
C THR A 382 6.93 -9.46 -27.97
N PHE A 383 7.98 -8.67 -27.86
CA PHE A 383 8.81 -8.18 -28.96
C PHE A 383 10.16 -8.89 -28.86
N ASP A 384 10.26 -10.07 -29.48
CA ASP A 384 11.39 -10.99 -29.38
C ASP A 384 11.82 -11.28 -27.93
N THR A 385 12.86 -10.60 -27.44
CA THR A 385 13.47 -10.76 -26.13
C THR A 385 13.01 -9.71 -25.12
N VAL A 386 12.00 -8.91 -25.46
CA VAL A 386 11.40 -7.88 -24.60
C VAL A 386 9.92 -8.17 -24.38
N ILE A 387 9.46 -8.07 -23.13
CA ILE A 387 8.05 -8.22 -22.77
C ILE A 387 7.49 -6.84 -22.46
N TYR A 388 6.35 -6.50 -23.07
CA TYR A 388 5.56 -5.32 -22.76
C TYR A 388 4.30 -5.74 -22.00
N GLU A 389 4.01 -5.08 -20.88
CA GLU A 389 2.78 -5.24 -20.10
C GLU A 389 2.17 -3.87 -19.79
N ARG A 390 1.00 -3.55 -20.33
CA ARG A 390 0.21 -2.40 -19.90
C ARG A 390 -0.61 -2.82 -18.68
N ARG A 391 -0.23 -2.34 -17.50
CA ARG A 391 -0.94 -2.57 -16.23
C ARG A 391 -1.70 -1.30 -15.87
N GLU A 392 -3.00 -1.29 -16.15
CA GLU A 392 -3.84 -0.09 -16.15
C GLU A 392 -3.23 1.03 -17.01
N TYR A 393 -2.70 2.06 -16.36
CA TYR A 393 -2.12 3.25 -16.98
C TYR A 393 -0.58 3.23 -17.01
N THR A 394 0.08 2.13 -16.63
CA THR A 394 1.54 2.02 -16.60
C THR A 394 2.02 0.96 -17.59
N ALA A 395 2.91 1.33 -18.50
CA ALA A 395 3.58 0.39 -19.40
C ALA A 395 4.84 -0.18 -18.75
N TRP A 396 4.91 -1.49 -18.55
CA TRP A 396 6.07 -2.20 -18.03
C TRP A 396 6.81 -2.90 -19.16
N ILE A 397 8.04 -2.48 -19.42
CA ILE A 397 8.93 -3.05 -20.42
C ILE A 397 10.02 -3.84 -19.72
N THR A 398 10.04 -5.15 -19.94
CA THR A 398 10.96 -6.08 -19.30
C THR A 398 11.94 -6.65 -20.32
N LEU A 399 13.23 -6.36 -20.17
CA LEU A 399 14.30 -7.05 -20.88
C LEU A 399 14.34 -8.51 -20.40
N ASN A 400 14.15 -9.47 -21.30
CA ASN A 400 13.89 -10.86 -20.96
C ASN A 400 14.91 -11.83 -21.59
N ARG A 401 16.18 -11.64 -21.24
CA ARG A 401 17.29 -12.59 -21.49
C ARG A 401 18.01 -12.91 -20.16
N PRO A 402 17.31 -13.45 -19.14
CA PRO A 402 17.86 -13.61 -17.79
C PRO A 402 19.13 -14.47 -17.74
N ASP A 403 19.23 -15.49 -18.60
CA ASP A 403 20.40 -16.37 -18.70
C ASP A 403 21.68 -15.65 -19.16
N SER A 404 21.52 -14.55 -19.90
CA SER A 404 22.59 -13.67 -20.38
C SER A 404 22.63 -12.34 -19.63
N LEU A 405 22.03 -12.26 -18.43
CA LEU A 405 21.95 -11.03 -17.62
C LEU A 405 21.35 -9.85 -18.40
N ASN A 406 20.36 -10.13 -19.25
CA ASN A 406 19.65 -9.15 -20.07
C ASN A 406 20.57 -8.33 -20.98
N ALA A 407 21.66 -8.93 -21.48
CA ALA A 407 22.54 -8.29 -22.44
C ALA A 407 21.79 -7.82 -23.70
N LEU A 408 22.23 -6.71 -24.29
CA LEU A 408 21.58 -6.06 -25.43
C LEU A 408 22.15 -6.62 -26.74
N ASP A 409 21.38 -7.47 -27.39
CA ASP A 409 21.62 -7.96 -28.75
C ASP A 409 20.66 -7.23 -29.73
N GLU A 410 20.81 -7.41 -31.04
CA GLU A 410 20.01 -6.72 -32.07
C GLU A 410 18.50 -6.88 -31.82
N ARG A 411 18.09 -8.07 -31.36
CA ARG A 411 16.69 -8.39 -31.06
C ARG A 411 16.21 -7.68 -29.81
N THR A 412 17.03 -7.59 -28.78
CA THR A 412 16.70 -6.84 -27.57
C THR A 412 16.58 -5.35 -27.84
N TRP A 413 17.50 -4.76 -28.61
CA TRP A 413 17.43 -3.35 -28.98
C TRP A 413 16.20 -3.04 -29.82
N THR A 414 15.93 -3.85 -30.84
CA THR A 414 14.75 -3.69 -31.70
C THR A 414 13.45 -3.88 -30.90
N GLY A 415 13.38 -4.93 -30.07
CA GLY A 415 12.21 -5.18 -29.24
C GLY A 415 11.97 -4.13 -28.16
N LEU A 416 13.04 -3.52 -27.64
CA LEU A 416 12.97 -2.40 -26.72
C LEU A 416 12.38 -1.17 -27.41
N ASN A 417 12.87 -0.83 -28.62
CA ASN A 417 12.33 0.28 -29.41
C ASN A 417 10.84 0.08 -29.71
N ASP A 418 10.45 -1.10 -30.22
CA ASP A 418 9.05 -1.39 -30.55
C ASP A 418 8.12 -1.29 -29.31
N ALA A 419 8.60 -1.74 -28.15
CA ALA A 419 7.85 -1.65 -26.90
C ALA A 419 7.71 -0.20 -26.40
N LEU A 420 8.76 0.61 -26.54
CA LEU A 420 8.74 2.02 -26.18
C LEU A 420 7.85 2.83 -27.13
N GLU A 421 7.93 2.60 -28.44
CA GLU A 421 7.04 3.22 -29.44
C GLU A 421 5.57 2.89 -29.15
N LEU A 422 5.28 1.62 -28.80
CA LEU A 422 3.94 1.24 -28.40
C LEU A 422 3.48 2.03 -27.17
N ALA A 423 4.31 2.12 -26.12
CA ALA A 423 4.00 2.90 -24.93
C ALA A 423 3.77 4.38 -25.27
N ALA A 424 4.66 5.00 -26.05
CA ALA A 424 4.61 6.41 -26.44
C ALA A 424 3.33 6.75 -27.22
N SER A 425 2.81 5.81 -28.00
CA SER A 425 1.61 6.00 -28.83
C SER A 425 0.28 5.70 -28.13
N ASP A 426 0.30 5.16 -26.91
CA ASP A 426 -0.91 4.82 -26.16
C ASP A 426 -1.33 5.96 -25.22
N ASP A 427 -2.43 6.63 -25.57
CA ASP A 427 -3.03 7.74 -24.81
C ASP A 427 -3.46 7.35 -23.38
N ASP A 428 -3.66 6.05 -23.10
CA ASP A 428 -4.00 5.55 -21.77
C ASP A 428 -2.74 5.36 -20.89
N VAL A 429 -1.55 5.29 -21.48
CA VAL A 429 -0.28 5.14 -20.75
C VAL A 429 0.12 6.50 -20.17
N ARG A 430 0.35 6.51 -18.87
CA ARG A 430 0.70 7.70 -18.07
C ARG A 430 2.12 7.69 -17.52
N ALA A 431 2.75 6.52 -17.48
CA ALA A 431 4.15 6.31 -17.11
C ALA A 431 4.66 5.02 -17.76
N THR A 432 5.96 4.96 -18.06
CA THR A 432 6.62 3.76 -18.59
C THR A 432 7.73 3.33 -17.64
N VAL A 433 7.84 2.02 -17.40
CA VAL A 433 8.84 1.42 -16.52
C VAL A 433 9.71 0.49 -17.35
N LEU A 434 11.02 0.65 -17.26
CA LEU A 434 12.00 -0.28 -17.81
C LEU A 434 12.58 -1.14 -16.69
N ARG A 435 12.60 -2.46 -16.87
CA ARG A 435 13.21 -3.41 -15.92
C ARG A 435 13.90 -4.58 -16.63
N GLY A 436 14.68 -5.35 -15.87
CA GLY A 436 15.25 -6.63 -16.32
C GLY A 436 14.56 -7.82 -15.67
N ALA A 437 14.44 -8.94 -16.39
CA ALA A 437 14.00 -10.20 -15.82
C ALA A 437 15.14 -10.93 -15.09
N GLY A 438 14.82 -11.58 -13.97
CA GLY A 438 15.79 -12.36 -13.20
C GLY A 438 16.79 -11.49 -12.44
N ARG A 439 18.03 -11.96 -12.30
CA ARG A 439 19.01 -11.40 -11.33
C ARG A 439 19.78 -10.16 -11.79
N ALA A 440 19.37 -9.51 -12.87
CA ALA A 440 20.06 -8.34 -13.39
C ALA A 440 19.10 -7.44 -14.15
N PHE A 441 19.30 -6.13 -14.03
CA PHE A 441 18.64 -5.16 -14.89
C PHE A 441 19.14 -5.31 -16.33
N CYS A 442 20.45 -5.11 -16.55
CA CYS A 442 21.11 -5.27 -17.84
C CYS A 442 22.64 -5.24 -17.68
N ALA A 443 23.33 -6.25 -18.22
CA ALA A 443 24.80 -6.32 -18.19
C ALA A 443 25.52 -5.53 -19.29
N GLY A 444 24.77 -4.82 -20.15
CA GLY A 444 25.28 -4.03 -21.27
C GLY A 444 25.14 -4.74 -22.62
N ASP A 445 25.78 -4.20 -23.66
CA ASP A 445 25.75 -4.78 -24.99
C ASP A 445 26.34 -6.21 -25.03
N ASP A 446 25.73 -7.06 -25.85
CA ASP A 446 26.14 -8.46 -25.98
C ASP A 446 27.52 -8.54 -26.67
N ILE A 447 28.54 -8.87 -25.87
CA ILE A 447 29.93 -8.95 -26.33
C ILE A 447 30.12 -9.92 -27.52
N ALA A 448 29.34 -11.00 -27.57
CA ALA A 448 29.41 -11.96 -28.67
C ALA A 448 28.83 -11.36 -29.96
N GLU A 449 27.82 -10.49 -29.86
CA GLU A 449 27.28 -9.75 -31.00
C GLU A 449 28.29 -8.73 -31.52
N ILE A 450 28.89 -7.92 -30.65
CA ILE A 450 29.91 -6.93 -31.05
C ILE A 450 31.07 -7.59 -31.79
N LEU A 451 31.54 -8.75 -31.29
CA LEU A 451 32.60 -9.52 -31.94
C LEU A 451 32.21 -10.13 -33.28
N SER A 452 30.91 -10.29 -33.54
CA SER A 452 30.42 -10.87 -34.80
C SER A 452 30.45 -9.89 -35.97
N TRP A 453 30.64 -8.59 -35.72
CA TRP A 453 30.73 -7.58 -36.77
C TRP A 453 32.03 -7.71 -37.56
N ASP A 454 31.91 -8.13 -38.82
CA ASP A 454 33.04 -8.39 -39.70
C ASP A 454 33.71 -7.11 -40.22
N SER A 455 32.99 -5.98 -40.22
CA SER A 455 33.44 -4.71 -40.76
C SER A 455 32.90 -3.49 -40.01
N THR A 456 33.52 -2.33 -40.27
CA THR A 456 33.01 -1.02 -39.82
C THR A 456 31.62 -0.73 -40.38
N ASP A 457 31.33 -1.16 -41.61
CA ASP A 457 30.01 -0.95 -42.21
C ASP A 457 28.92 -1.74 -41.45
N ASP A 458 29.23 -2.96 -40.98
CA ASP A 458 28.30 -3.77 -40.17
C ASP A 458 28.05 -3.13 -38.80
N ALA A 459 29.11 -2.67 -38.14
CA ALA A 459 29.01 -1.98 -36.85
C ALA A 459 28.25 -0.65 -36.97
N SER A 460 28.53 0.15 -38.01
CA SER A 460 27.77 1.37 -38.32
C SER A 460 26.30 1.07 -38.59
N ALA A 461 26.00 0.01 -39.34
CA ALA A 461 24.61 -0.37 -39.60
C ALA A 461 23.88 -0.73 -38.31
N MET A 462 24.49 -1.51 -37.41
CA MET A 462 23.89 -1.85 -36.12
C MET A 462 23.62 -0.57 -35.30
N VAL A 463 24.61 0.30 -35.16
CA VAL A 463 24.45 1.56 -34.41
C VAL A 463 23.37 2.46 -35.01
N GLU A 464 23.41 2.74 -36.31
CA GLU A 464 22.51 3.69 -36.97
C GLU A 464 21.07 3.17 -37.11
N THR A 465 20.88 1.86 -37.31
CA THR A 465 19.56 1.31 -37.64
C THR A 465 18.88 0.60 -36.48
N VAL A 466 19.60 0.28 -35.41
CA VAL A 466 19.08 -0.50 -34.28
C VAL A 466 19.29 0.22 -32.94
N MET A 467 20.51 0.64 -32.58
CA MET A 467 20.73 1.33 -31.30
C MET A 467 20.19 2.75 -31.29
N LYS A 468 20.55 3.55 -32.30
CA LYS A 468 20.21 4.98 -32.35
C LYS A 468 18.71 5.22 -32.29
N PRO A 469 17.84 4.51 -33.05
CA PRO A 469 16.40 4.66 -32.91
C PRO A 469 15.89 4.38 -31.49
N ALA A 470 16.39 3.31 -30.85
CA ALA A 470 15.99 2.98 -29.48
C ALA A 470 16.42 4.08 -28.49
N ILE A 471 17.64 4.60 -28.63
CA ILE A 471 18.16 5.71 -27.81
C ILE A 471 17.29 6.96 -28.03
N GLU A 472 16.96 7.31 -29.27
CA GLU A 472 16.10 8.45 -29.59
C GLU A 472 14.70 8.28 -28.99
N THR A 473 14.08 7.11 -29.13
CA THR A 473 12.75 6.83 -28.54
C THR A 473 12.77 6.92 -27.02
N ILE A 474 13.85 6.51 -26.36
CA ILE A 474 14.01 6.69 -24.89
C ILE A 474 14.09 8.17 -24.54
N ARG A 475 14.94 8.93 -25.24
CA ARG A 475 15.19 10.35 -24.96
C ARG A 475 13.96 11.21 -25.20
N GLU A 476 13.20 10.90 -26.24
CA GLU A 476 12.00 11.63 -26.67
C GLU A 476 10.71 11.02 -26.10
N HIS A 477 10.81 10.13 -25.11
CA HIS A 477 9.65 9.41 -24.60
C HIS A 477 8.65 10.37 -23.93
N PRO A 478 7.39 10.48 -24.39
CA PRO A 478 6.49 11.56 -23.97
C PRO A 478 5.92 11.35 -22.55
N GLN A 479 5.98 10.12 -22.03
CA GLN A 479 5.61 9.82 -20.64
C GLN A 479 6.86 9.70 -19.77
N PRO A 480 6.74 9.91 -18.44
CA PRO A 480 7.84 9.66 -17.52
C PRO A 480 8.36 8.22 -17.67
N LEU A 481 9.64 8.08 -17.95
CA LEU A 481 10.33 6.81 -18.08
C LEU A 481 11.13 6.51 -16.81
N ILE A 482 10.84 5.39 -16.17
CA ILE A 482 11.39 5.01 -14.87
C ILE A 482 12.19 3.71 -14.99
N ALA A 483 13.46 3.71 -14.64
CA ALA A 483 14.23 2.48 -14.50
C ALA A 483 13.98 1.82 -13.14
N ALA A 484 13.54 0.56 -13.15
CA ALA A 484 13.44 -0.30 -11.97
C ALA A 484 14.61 -1.30 -11.98
N VAL A 485 15.68 -0.95 -11.27
CA VAL A 485 16.98 -1.60 -11.33
C VAL A 485 17.15 -2.61 -10.20
N ASP A 486 16.95 -3.89 -10.51
CA ASP A 486 17.23 -5.00 -9.59
C ASP A 486 18.47 -5.80 -10.08
N GLY A 487 19.52 -5.82 -9.26
CA GLY A 487 20.81 -6.43 -9.59
C GLY A 487 21.69 -5.58 -10.52
N VAL A 488 22.40 -6.26 -11.43
CA VAL A 488 23.48 -5.65 -12.23
C VAL A 488 22.95 -4.68 -13.29
N ALA A 489 23.48 -3.45 -13.32
CA ALA A 489 23.28 -2.44 -14.37
C ALA A 489 24.63 -1.92 -14.89
N ASN A 490 25.23 -2.64 -15.84
CA ASN A 490 26.59 -2.36 -16.32
C ASN A 490 26.63 -2.00 -17.81
N GLY A 491 27.60 -1.18 -18.17
CA GLY A 491 27.81 -0.69 -19.53
C GLY A 491 26.56 -0.09 -20.15
N GLY A 492 26.14 -0.57 -21.31
CA GLY A 492 24.86 -0.21 -21.93
C GLY A 492 23.65 -0.28 -20.97
N GLY A 493 23.65 -1.16 -19.97
CA GLY A 493 22.62 -1.20 -18.93
C GLY A 493 22.66 0.00 -17.98
N CYS A 494 23.84 0.45 -17.57
CA CYS A 494 24.00 1.70 -16.82
C CYS A 494 23.62 2.93 -17.68
N GLU A 495 23.92 2.85 -18.97
CA GLU A 495 23.55 3.89 -19.93
C GLU A 495 22.03 3.98 -20.16
N LEU A 496 21.31 2.86 -20.17
CA LEU A 496 19.84 2.87 -20.16
C LEU A 496 19.28 3.56 -18.91
N VAL A 497 19.90 3.34 -17.73
CA VAL A 497 19.49 4.04 -16.50
C VAL A 497 19.71 5.56 -16.62
N LEU A 498 20.84 5.98 -17.21
CA LEU A 498 21.14 7.40 -17.43
C LEU A 498 20.17 8.10 -18.40
N LEU A 499 19.55 7.34 -19.30
CA LEU A 499 18.58 7.87 -20.26
C LEU A 499 17.16 7.96 -19.70
N CYS A 500 16.83 7.21 -18.65
CA CYS A 500 15.53 7.31 -17.98
C CYS A 500 15.42 8.60 -17.16
N ASP A 501 14.21 9.15 -17.05
CA ASP A 501 13.94 10.36 -16.24
C ASP A 501 14.14 10.12 -14.74
N LEU A 502 13.76 8.92 -14.29
CA LEU A 502 13.79 8.50 -12.89
C LEU A 502 14.36 7.09 -12.79
N ALA A 503 14.97 6.76 -11.66
CA ALA A 503 15.46 5.42 -11.40
C ALA A 503 15.35 5.02 -9.93
N ILE A 504 14.84 3.80 -9.70
CA ILE A 504 14.82 3.11 -8.42
C ILE A 504 15.78 1.93 -8.52
N ALA A 505 16.59 1.71 -7.49
CA ALA A 505 17.52 0.59 -7.47
C ALA A 505 17.40 -0.25 -6.20
N ALA A 506 17.56 -1.56 -6.33
CA ALA A 506 17.79 -2.42 -5.18
C ALA A 506 19.10 -2.02 -4.48
N THR A 507 19.17 -2.09 -3.16
CA THR A 507 20.37 -1.72 -2.38
C THR A 507 21.59 -2.58 -2.72
N ASP A 508 21.37 -3.81 -3.21
CA ASP A 508 22.39 -4.75 -3.67
C ASP A 508 22.71 -4.64 -5.17
N SER A 509 22.06 -3.73 -5.90
CA SER A 509 22.41 -3.40 -7.29
C SER A 509 23.77 -2.73 -7.40
N ASP A 510 24.45 -3.00 -8.53
CA ASP A 510 25.73 -2.40 -8.88
C ASP A 510 25.71 -1.76 -10.27
N PHE A 511 26.46 -0.66 -10.39
CA PHE A 511 26.53 0.16 -11.60
C PHE A 511 27.97 0.35 -12.04
N ALA A 512 28.26 0.20 -13.33
CA ALA A 512 29.58 0.43 -13.89
C ALA A 512 29.53 0.84 -15.36
N LEU A 513 30.59 1.50 -15.82
CA LEU A 513 30.88 1.76 -17.24
C LEU A 513 32.19 1.04 -17.63
N PRO A 514 32.13 -0.27 -17.93
CA PRO A 514 33.31 -1.12 -18.09
C PRO A 514 33.95 -1.09 -19.50
N GLU A 515 33.46 -0.27 -20.42
CA GLU A 515 33.80 -0.27 -21.85
C GLU A 515 35.30 -0.07 -22.08
N ALA A 516 35.97 0.74 -21.26
CA ALA A 516 37.41 0.94 -21.36
C ALA A 516 38.21 -0.37 -21.16
N ARG A 517 37.70 -1.32 -20.36
CA ARG A 517 38.34 -2.64 -20.15
C ARG A 517 38.29 -3.55 -21.37
N ILE A 518 37.40 -3.27 -22.31
CA ILE A 518 37.25 -4.01 -23.57
C ILE A 518 37.70 -3.17 -24.78
N GLY A 519 38.39 -2.05 -24.56
CA GLY A 519 38.92 -1.19 -25.62
C GLY A 519 37.89 -0.26 -26.29
N ALA A 520 36.69 -0.13 -25.71
CA ALA A 520 35.60 0.73 -26.16
C ALA A 520 35.44 1.98 -25.26
N LEU A 521 34.35 2.72 -25.44
CA LEU A 521 33.95 3.86 -24.59
C LEU A 521 32.43 3.83 -24.36
N PRO A 522 31.91 4.36 -23.24
CA PRO A 522 30.48 4.51 -22.98
C PRO A 522 29.93 5.79 -23.67
N PRO A 523 29.24 5.70 -24.81
CA PRO A 523 28.81 6.88 -25.56
C PRO A 523 27.81 7.75 -24.80
N ILE A 524 26.80 7.14 -24.17
CA ILE A 524 25.76 7.82 -23.39
C ILE A 524 26.32 8.28 -22.05
N GLY A 525 27.18 7.47 -21.41
CA GLY A 525 27.87 7.84 -20.18
C GLY A 525 28.67 9.14 -20.34
N LEU A 526 29.37 9.32 -21.46
CA LEU A 526 30.20 10.52 -21.69
C LEU A 526 29.44 11.72 -22.26
N THR A 527 28.18 11.54 -22.65
CA THR A 527 27.30 12.60 -23.19
C THR A 527 26.20 12.94 -22.19
N TYR A 528 25.20 12.10 -22.02
CA TYR A 528 24.13 12.23 -21.02
C TYR A 528 24.64 12.14 -19.59
N GLY A 529 25.53 11.20 -19.28
CA GLY A 529 26.12 11.14 -17.94
C GLY A 529 26.88 12.41 -17.55
N ARG A 530 27.34 13.20 -18.53
CA ARG A 530 27.97 14.51 -18.29
C ARG A 530 26.96 15.62 -17.95
N THR A 531 25.73 15.55 -18.44
CA THR A 531 24.68 16.53 -18.14
C THR A 531 24.03 16.23 -16.79
N SER A 532 23.89 14.94 -16.44
CA SER A 532 23.20 14.49 -15.24
C SER A 532 24.11 14.32 -14.01
N LEU A 533 25.39 13.95 -14.19
CA LEU A 533 26.29 13.65 -13.07
C LEU A 533 27.46 14.64 -12.92
N GLY A 534 28.07 14.63 -11.74
CA GLY A 534 29.31 15.34 -11.49
C GLY A 534 30.45 14.84 -12.39
N LYS A 535 31.20 15.76 -13.01
CA LYS A 535 32.34 15.41 -13.89
C LYS A 535 33.30 14.38 -13.29
N LYS A 536 33.57 14.45 -11.98
CA LYS A 536 34.50 13.50 -11.34
C LYS A 536 33.88 12.11 -11.22
N ASP A 537 32.60 12.06 -10.88
CA ASP A 537 31.84 10.84 -10.69
C ASP A 537 31.74 10.05 -12.00
N ILE A 538 31.34 10.70 -13.10
CA ILE A 538 31.26 10.04 -14.41
C ILE A 538 32.63 9.61 -14.95
N MET A 539 33.67 10.43 -14.75
CA MET A 539 35.02 10.08 -15.20
C MET A 539 35.63 8.97 -14.34
N GLU A 540 35.26 8.84 -13.07
CA GLU A 540 35.66 7.71 -12.23
C GLU A 540 35.03 6.43 -12.77
N LEU A 541 33.70 6.39 -12.94
CA LEU A 541 32.98 5.27 -13.54
C LEU A 541 33.60 4.83 -14.88
N ALA A 542 33.76 5.78 -15.82
CA ALA A 542 34.19 5.48 -17.19
C ALA A 542 35.68 5.13 -17.31
N LEU A 543 36.57 5.67 -16.45
CA LEU A 543 38.01 5.43 -16.57
C LEU A 543 38.54 4.31 -15.70
N THR A 544 37.95 4.05 -14.53
CA THR A 544 38.37 2.93 -13.67
C THR A 544 37.60 1.66 -14.00
N SER A 545 36.41 1.81 -14.57
CA SER A 545 35.47 0.72 -14.84
C SER A 545 35.10 -0.06 -13.58
N ASP A 546 35.24 0.58 -12.42
CA ASP A 546 34.87 0.00 -11.13
C ASP A 546 33.36 0.10 -10.92
N GLN A 547 32.82 -0.85 -10.17
CA GLN A 547 31.42 -0.87 -9.78
C GLN A 547 31.18 0.11 -8.63
N VAL A 548 30.06 0.81 -8.68
CA VAL A 548 29.51 1.59 -7.56
C VAL A 548 28.24 0.93 -7.04
N SER A 549 28.01 0.99 -5.74
CA SER A 549 26.79 0.49 -5.11
C SER A 549 25.60 1.40 -5.39
N ALA A 550 24.37 0.88 -5.23
CA ALA A 550 23.15 1.68 -5.31
C ALA A 550 23.13 2.90 -4.37
N SER A 551 23.63 2.78 -3.13
CA SER A 551 23.74 3.95 -2.23
C SER A 551 24.65 5.03 -2.80
N ARG A 552 25.78 4.64 -3.42
CA ARG A 552 26.69 5.58 -4.06
C ARG A 552 26.09 6.17 -5.34
N ALA A 553 25.35 5.37 -6.11
CA ALA A 553 24.60 5.83 -7.27
C ALA A 553 23.54 6.88 -6.88
N GLN A 554 22.85 6.69 -5.75
CA GLN A 554 21.90 7.68 -5.22
C GLN A 554 22.60 8.99 -4.84
N GLU A 555 23.74 8.93 -4.13
CA GLU A 555 24.53 10.12 -3.78
C GLU A 555 25.02 10.91 -5.00
N MET A 556 25.33 10.20 -6.09
CA MET A 556 25.79 10.80 -7.35
C MET A 556 24.65 11.42 -8.16
N GLY A 557 23.40 11.04 -7.88
CA GLY A 557 22.22 11.39 -8.68
C GLY A 557 22.01 10.47 -9.89
N LEU A 558 22.64 9.29 -9.93
CA LEU A 558 22.40 8.28 -10.97
C LEU A 558 21.06 7.56 -10.75
N VAL A 559 20.62 7.44 -9.50
CA VAL A 559 19.29 6.93 -9.15
C VAL A 559 18.62 7.84 -8.13
N ASN A 560 17.29 7.89 -8.12
CA ASN A 560 16.53 8.70 -7.18
C ASN A 560 16.49 8.05 -5.79
N TYR A 561 16.25 6.74 -5.75
CA TYR A 561 16.15 5.99 -4.49
C TYR A 561 16.80 4.60 -4.62
N ALA A 562 17.54 4.22 -3.58
CA ALA A 562 18.01 2.87 -3.32
C ALA A 562 17.16 2.25 -2.20
N VAL A 563 16.53 1.12 -2.48
CA VAL A 563 15.55 0.45 -1.60
C VAL A 563 15.83 -1.05 -1.54
N ASP A 564 15.29 -1.80 -0.59
CA ASP A 564 15.42 -3.26 -0.62
C ASP A 564 14.88 -3.85 -1.93
N SER A 565 15.48 -4.94 -2.42
CA SER A 565 15.08 -5.58 -3.69
C SER A 565 13.58 -5.90 -3.70
N SER A 566 13.03 -6.34 -2.55
CA SER A 566 11.60 -6.60 -2.36
C SER A 566 10.70 -5.37 -2.52
N GLN A 567 11.24 -4.15 -2.56
CA GLN A 567 10.51 -2.89 -2.66
C GLN A 567 10.65 -2.22 -4.03
N VAL A 568 11.58 -2.65 -4.90
CA VAL A 568 11.87 -1.96 -6.17
C VAL A 568 10.62 -1.80 -7.04
N GLU A 569 9.82 -2.86 -7.20
CA GLU A 569 8.58 -2.79 -7.99
C GLU A 569 7.56 -1.85 -7.35
N ASP A 570 7.39 -1.90 -6.04
CA ASP A 570 6.37 -1.14 -5.32
C ASP A 570 6.70 0.35 -5.33
N VAL A 571 7.94 0.71 -5.02
CA VAL A 571 8.42 2.09 -5.03
C VAL A 571 8.39 2.67 -6.44
N THR A 572 8.73 1.87 -7.45
CA THR A 572 8.57 2.28 -8.86
C THR A 572 7.11 2.59 -9.18
N ARG A 573 6.18 1.74 -8.75
CA ARG A 573 4.73 1.94 -8.95
C ARG A 573 4.23 3.18 -8.20
N GLU A 574 4.73 3.43 -6.99
CA GLU A 574 4.41 4.64 -6.22
C GLU A 574 4.86 5.90 -6.95
N LEU A 575 6.08 5.92 -7.50
CA LEU A 575 6.57 7.04 -8.31
C LEU A 575 5.76 7.20 -9.60
N ALA A 576 5.51 6.12 -10.33
CA ALA A 576 4.69 6.12 -11.54
C ALA A 576 3.28 6.66 -11.26
N ARG A 577 2.68 6.31 -10.11
CA ARG A 577 1.39 6.84 -9.68
C ARG A 577 1.45 8.32 -9.31
N ALA A 578 2.53 8.76 -8.66
CA ALA A 578 2.67 10.17 -8.30
C ALA A 578 2.68 11.08 -9.54
N THR A 579 3.23 10.62 -10.67
CA THR A 579 3.20 11.38 -11.93
C THR A 579 1.80 11.44 -12.55
N THR A 580 0.92 10.46 -12.30
CA THR A 580 -0.44 10.44 -12.86
C THR A 580 -1.39 11.45 -12.23
N GLY A 581 -1.06 11.95 -11.03
CA GLY A 581 -1.79 13.04 -10.37
C GLY A 581 -1.71 14.39 -11.10
N SER A 582 -0.81 14.52 -12.08
CA SER A 582 -0.67 15.71 -12.93
C SER A 582 -1.45 15.58 -14.24
N SER A 583 -1.73 16.71 -14.92
CA SER A 583 -2.41 16.65 -16.22
C SER A 583 -1.45 16.08 -17.30
N PRO A 584 -1.89 15.13 -18.15
CA PRO A 584 -1.02 14.49 -19.15
C PRO A 584 -0.25 15.49 -20.01
N GLY A 585 -0.95 16.48 -20.58
CA GLY A 585 -0.30 17.50 -21.41
C GLY A 585 0.64 18.46 -20.66
N SER A 586 0.58 18.53 -19.33
CA SER A 586 1.61 19.24 -18.55
C SER A 586 2.86 18.38 -18.36
N ILE A 587 2.70 17.08 -18.19
CA ILE A 587 3.83 16.14 -18.08
C ILE A 587 4.56 16.09 -19.42
N GLU A 588 3.83 15.87 -20.51
CA GLU A 588 4.37 15.91 -21.88
C GLU A 588 5.13 17.22 -22.13
N ALA A 589 4.54 18.38 -21.82
CA ALA A 589 5.21 19.68 -21.99
C ALA A 589 6.44 19.88 -21.07
N ILE A 590 6.52 19.21 -19.92
CA ILE A 590 7.72 19.24 -19.06
C ILE A 590 8.84 18.44 -19.72
N VAL A 591 8.53 17.24 -20.21
CA VAL A 591 9.48 16.36 -20.89
C VAL A 591 9.93 16.99 -22.22
N ASP A 592 9.00 17.43 -23.06
CA ASP A 592 9.29 18.11 -24.33
C ASP A 592 10.20 19.32 -24.12
N LEU A 593 9.94 20.15 -23.10
CA LEU A 593 10.78 21.31 -22.83
C LEU A 593 12.19 20.90 -22.39
N TRP A 594 12.32 19.79 -21.66
CA TRP A 594 13.63 19.26 -21.28
C TRP A 594 14.40 18.79 -22.51
N VAL A 595 13.77 17.99 -23.37
CA VAL A 595 14.33 17.50 -24.63
C VAL A 595 14.70 18.67 -25.57
N ASP A 596 13.80 19.63 -25.75
CA ASP A 596 14.04 20.85 -26.55
C ASP A 596 15.25 21.66 -26.04
N MET A 597 15.51 21.64 -24.72
CA MET A 597 16.64 22.34 -24.11
C MET A 597 17.98 21.62 -24.27
N GLU A 598 17.97 20.32 -24.51
CA GLU A 598 19.19 19.54 -24.74
C GLU A 598 19.87 19.90 -26.08
N ASP A 599 19.09 20.44 -27.04
CA ASP A 599 19.48 21.16 -28.26
C ASP A 599 20.42 20.38 -29.23
N GLU A 600 20.61 20.90 -30.46
CA GLU A 600 21.44 20.32 -31.55
C GLU A 600 22.84 19.82 -31.09
N LEU A 601 23.37 20.41 -30.02
CA LEU A 601 24.69 20.09 -29.49
C LEU A 601 24.75 18.72 -28.80
N LEU A 602 23.70 18.30 -28.08
CA LEU A 602 23.71 16.98 -27.44
C LEU A 602 23.52 15.88 -28.49
N ASP A 603 22.69 16.13 -29.51
CA ASP A 603 22.57 15.23 -30.67
C ASP A 603 23.91 15.06 -31.40
N GLU A 604 24.61 16.18 -31.69
CA GLU A 604 25.96 16.13 -32.26
C GLU A 604 26.92 15.35 -31.35
N TRP A 605 26.84 15.51 -30.03
CA TRP A 605 27.70 14.78 -29.10
C TRP A 605 27.41 13.29 -29.06
N VAL A 606 26.15 12.90 -29.07
CA VAL A 606 25.73 11.48 -29.09
C VAL A 606 26.16 10.86 -30.41
N ASP A 607 25.93 11.52 -31.55
CA ASP A 607 26.36 11.06 -32.86
C ASP A 607 27.89 10.89 -32.93
N ASP A 608 28.65 11.90 -32.51
CA ASP A 608 30.12 11.82 -32.43
C ASP A 608 30.58 10.67 -31.51
N ALA A 609 29.89 10.47 -30.38
CA ALA A 609 30.23 9.43 -29.41
C ALA A 609 29.93 8.02 -29.97
N LEU A 610 28.80 7.85 -30.66
CA LEU A 610 28.41 6.61 -31.33
C LEU A 610 29.34 6.30 -32.52
N GLU A 611 29.71 7.29 -33.33
CA GLU A 611 30.73 7.14 -34.37
C GLU A 611 32.08 6.73 -33.77
N THR A 612 32.45 7.32 -32.63
CA THR A 612 33.68 6.97 -31.93
C THR A 612 33.61 5.55 -31.35
N LEU A 613 32.45 5.12 -30.84
CA LEU A 613 32.21 3.75 -30.38
C LEU A 613 32.42 2.76 -31.54
N VAL A 614 31.83 3.01 -32.72
CA VAL A 614 32.03 2.19 -33.91
C VAL A 614 33.53 2.11 -34.25
N ALA A 615 34.23 3.24 -34.28
CA ALA A 615 35.66 3.27 -34.58
C ALA A 615 36.50 2.48 -33.55
N ARG A 616 36.13 2.56 -32.25
CA ARG A 616 36.84 1.89 -31.16
C ARG A 616 36.59 0.38 -31.15
N THR A 617 35.34 -0.06 -31.27
CA THR A 617 34.98 -1.50 -31.28
C THR A 617 35.61 -2.27 -32.44
N GLN A 618 35.88 -1.60 -33.56
CA GLN A 618 36.55 -2.18 -34.72
C GLN A 618 38.08 -2.17 -34.65
N SER A 619 38.67 -1.57 -33.61
CA SER A 619 40.12 -1.50 -33.42
C SER A 619 40.72 -2.87 -33.04
N ALA A 620 42.02 -3.04 -33.26
CA ALA A 620 42.74 -4.25 -32.83
C ALA A 620 42.71 -4.41 -31.29
N GLU A 621 42.82 -3.30 -30.56
CA GLU A 621 42.72 -3.28 -29.10
C GLU A 621 41.37 -3.82 -28.62
N ALA A 622 40.27 -3.37 -29.24
CA ALA A 622 38.94 -3.85 -28.87
C ALA A 622 38.74 -5.33 -29.21
N LYS A 623 39.21 -5.80 -30.37
CA LYS A 623 39.13 -7.24 -30.72
C LYS A 623 39.88 -8.12 -29.70
N GLU A 624 41.05 -7.68 -29.24
CA GLU A 624 41.79 -8.37 -28.18
C GLU A 624 41.07 -8.30 -26.83
N GLY A 625 40.52 -7.14 -26.45
CA GLY A 625 39.80 -6.95 -25.20
C GLY A 625 38.49 -7.74 -25.12
N LEU A 626 37.67 -7.68 -26.16
CA LEU A 626 36.41 -8.42 -26.29
C LEU A 626 36.66 -9.95 -26.28
N GLN A 627 37.68 -10.43 -27.00
CA GLN A 627 38.04 -11.85 -27.00
C GLN A 627 38.52 -12.30 -25.60
N ALA A 628 39.37 -11.50 -24.95
CA ALA A 628 39.82 -11.78 -23.58
C ALA A 628 38.64 -11.83 -22.59
N PHE A 629 37.62 -10.97 -22.77
CA PHE A 629 36.40 -11.01 -21.96
C PHE A 629 35.63 -12.32 -22.14
N LEU A 630 35.39 -12.77 -23.39
CA LEU A 630 34.73 -14.05 -23.66
C LEU A 630 35.50 -15.25 -23.09
N ASP A 631 36.83 -15.19 -23.17
CA ASP A 631 37.73 -16.23 -22.65
C ASP A 631 37.89 -16.15 -21.11
N LYS A 632 37.32 -15.12 -20.47
CA LYS A 632 37.45 -14.82 -19.03
C LYS A 632 38.90 -14.62 -18.59
N GLU A 633 39.70 -14.00 -19.45
CA GLU A 633 41.10 -13.66 -19.24
C GLU A 633 41.28 -12.15 -18.98
N SER A 634 42.44 -11.78 -18.44
CA SER A 634 42.78 -10.35 -18.33
C SER A 634 43.24 -9.83 -19.70
N PRO A 635 42.72 -8.68 -20.16
CA PRO A 635 43.16 -8.10 -21.42
C PRO A 635 44.64 -7.71 -21.36
N PRO A 636 45.40 -7.87 -22.46
CA PRO A 636 46.85 -7.71 -22.47
C PRO A 636 47.29 -6.24 -22.60
N TRP A 637 46.68 -5.32 -21.83
CA TRP A 637 47.04 -3.91 -21.87
C TRP A 637 48.50 -3.71 -21.44
N GLU A 638 49.35 -3.15 -22.33
CA GLU A 638 50.73 -2.78 -21.99
C GLU A 638 50.70 -1.69 -20.90
N ARG A 639 51.34 -1.97 -19.75
CA ARG A 639 51.39 -1.07 -18.59
C ARG A 639 52.52 -0.06 -18.65
#